data_AF-A0A6A7FS79-F1
#
_entry.id   AF-A0A6A7FS79-F1
#
_cell.length_a   1.000
_cell.length_b   1.000
_cell.length_c   1.000
_cell.angle_alpha   90.00
_cell.angle_beta   90.00
_cell.angle_gamma   90.00
#
_symmetry.space_group_name_H-M   'P 1'
#
loop_
_entity.id
_entity.type
_entity.pdbx_description
1 polymer ?
#
loop_
_entity_poly.entity_id
_entity_poly.type
_entity_poly.pdbx_seq_one_letter_code
_entity_poly.pdbx_strand_id
1 'polypeptide(L)'
;MASRSWIDVQQNTFTNWANTVLKPRNVQIKDLRIDLQSGIILIHLYEMLTSKLITGFKERATMRISKVVNLTIVLNAFADDGLRLVNIGAEDLCDGNLKIILGLLWSLIQKYQIIGQQRDSDPRTPKHILLSWINDQLGGDNPKKVKNFRQAWKSGDALNNLVDSLKPGSIPKESQQSSTPLEKIENAMDVAEKELEIPRILAAKDMADGVDDLSTMTYIALFKDASEKAQNDEESKLEDESQPTPTAASVSGPGLERGIADCPSHFTLYTGSDKGGLPHDGTLDVRVNGPNGGVPVEVADKNDGTYLVTYVAEEVGEHEINVILAGEPLVEGKKILVKPKRRDSECLNVECNGIAIENGTPINELSNLTIKLTDENGDFVDNCDLSVVLKNSEDNNDNSDSGFPGKLTVTETNAGNYSVDLVCEKAGKYVIDISMNDTSKSQRLVRCFEPSKIVDSVKVECVGTAIENGLHNNEESNFLIKLTDTNGNSVDLDVEVALRSDDDKARKDVGKVKVSPIGNGQYFVDVICDESGKYILDVIVNDQPKEHYPIECVEDPSALKVKCSGPVLEKGIPSSAPAKFDIKLLDNEGNNVKKANVEVVLKDKNSGEKVGDTSVTDNGDGTYSVDVACDKVGKYDVAVLVDNEPKAHFDAECFDVTEAEMCEGVFTFEVHSRDRDGKLKSTGGEDWQVEIKGPKESVVDVETKDHGDGRYSATYTLAAIEGEEGKFKVSAKLNGKHVSSSPFTHRLSPKLSLRQKFAKFLR
;
A
#
# COMPACT_ATOMS: atom_id res chain seq x y z
N MET A 1 19.11 -29.23 29.07
CA MET A 1 18.61 -28.51 27.87
C MET A 1 17.11 -28.35 28.04
N ALA A 2 16.61 -27.12 28.11
CA ALA A 2 15.16 -26.88 28.23
C ALA A 2 14.46 -27.37 26.95
N SER A 3 13.32 -28.05 27.08
CA SER A 3 12.47 -28.41 25.94
C SER A 3 11.96 -27.13 25.29
N ARG A 4 12.10 -26.99 23.97
CA ARG A 4 11.53 -25.86 23.21
C ARG A 4 10.02 -25.83 23.40
N SER A 5 9.42 -24.63 23.42
CA SER A 5 7.97 -24.51 23.51
C SER A 5 7.34 -25.06 22.24
N TRP A 6 6.14 -25.65 22.33
CA TRP A 6 5.39 -26.09 21.14
C TRP A 6 5.14 -24.93 20.15
N ILE A 7 5.06 -23.69 20.65
CA ILE A 7 4.94 -22.48 19.84
C ILE A 7 6.20 -22.26 18.99
N ASP A 8 7.39 -22.47 19.55
CA ASP A 8 8.65 -22.30 18.83
C ASP A 8 8.79 -23.35 17.73
N VAL A 9 8.37 -24.58 18.00
CA VAL A 9 8.37 -25.65 17.00
C VAL A 9 7.40 -25.33 15.87
N GLN A 10 6.16 -24.93 16.20
CA GLN A 10 5.16 -24.55 15.21
C GLN A 10 5.62 -23.37 14.35
N GLN A 11 6.18 -22.33 14.96
CA GLN A 11 6.76 -21.20 14.24
C GLN A 11 7.85 -21.66 13.26
N ASN A 12 8.78 -22.49 13.71
CA ASN A 12 9.85 -23.00 12.85
C ASN A 12 9.29 -23.84 11.70
N THR A 13 8.32 -24.72 11.99
CA THR A 13 7.71 -25.58 10.97
C THR A 13 6.97 -24.79 9.91
N PHE A 14 6.15 -23.81 10.30
CA PHE A 14 5.43 -22.95 9.35
C PHE A 14 6.38 -22.06 8.54
N THR A 15 7.45 -21.56 9.16
CA THR A 15 8.49 -20.78 8.48
C THR A 15 9.21 -21.64 7.42
N ASN A 16 9.60 -22.86 7.77
CA ASN A 16 10.25 -23.79 6.84
C ASN A 16 9.32 -24.22 5.71
N TRP A 17 8.03 -24.40 5.99
CA TRP A 17 7.01 -24.64 4.98
C TRP A 17 6.91 -23.48 3.99
N ALA A 18 6.74 -22.25 4.49
CA ALA A 18 6.64 -21.07 3.62
C ALA A 18 7.91 -20.90 2.77
N ASN A 19 9.09 -21.14 3.35
CA ASN A 19 10.36 -21.12 2.62
C ASN A 19 10.48 -22.21 1.56
N THR A 20 9.81 -23.35 1.73
CA THR A 20 9.74 -24.39 0.70
C THR A 20 8.96 -23.88 -0.51
N VAL A 21 7.83 -23.21 -0.28
CA VAL A 21 6.99 -22.62 -1.32
C VAL A 21 7.70 -21.46 -2.02
N LEU A 22 8.44 -20.64 -1.28
CA LEU A 22 9.16 -19.46 -1.79
C LEU A 22 10.50 -19.78 -2.48
N LYS A 23 11.00 -21.02 -2.35
CA LYS A 23 12.28 -21.45 -2.90
C LYS A 23 12.48 -21.08 -4.39
N PRO A 24 11.48 -21.21 -5.29
CA PRO A 24 11.63 -20.83 -6.70
C PRO A 24 11.85 -19.33 -6.94
N ARG A 25 11.41 -18.47 -6.01
CA ARG A 25 11.59 -17.00 -6.09
C ARG A 25 12.89 -16.53 -5.46
N ASN A 26 13.69 -17.43 -4.88
CA ASN A 26 14.91 -17.10 -4.14
C ASN A 26 14.68 -16.07 -3.01
N VAL A 27 13.51 -16.16 -2.37
CA VAL A 27 13.12 -15.35 -1.20
C VAL A 27 13.07 -16.25 0.02
N GLN A 28 13.50 -15.74 1.17
CA GLN A 28 13.52 -16.50 2.42
C GLN A 28 13.01 -15.65 3.59
N ILE A 29 12.16 -16.26 4.41
CA ILE A 29 11.72 -15.76 5.70
C ILE A 29 12.65 -16.29 6.79
N LYS A 30 13.22 -15.37 7.57
CA LYS A 30 14.07 -15.63 8.74
C LYS A 30 13.31 -15.33 10.03
N ASP A 31 12.54 -14.25 10.06
CA ASP A 31 11.67 -13.88 11.17
C ASP A 31 10.27 -13.52 10.65
N LEU A 32 9.29 -14.38 10.98
CA LEU A 32 7.89 -14.16 10.60
C LEU A 32 7.35 -12.79 11.02
N ARG A 33 7.81 -12.23 12.14
CA ARG A 33 7.31 -10.97 12.70
C ARG A 33 7.78 -9.75 11.93
N ILE A 34 8.92 -9.85 11.24
CA ILE A 34 9.58 -8.73 10.56
C ILE A 34 9.41 -8.88 9.05
N ASP A 35 9.74 -10.04 8.52
CA ASP A 35 9.87 -10.25 7.08
C ASP A 35 8.52 -10.22 6.36
N LEU A 36 7.42 -10.54 7.07
CA LEU A 36 6.07 -10.49 6.51
C LEU A 36 5.42 -9.10 6.61
N GLN A 37 5.97 -8.17 7.39
CA GLN A 37 5.32 -6.88 7.66
C GLN A 37 5.10 -6.03 6.41
N SER A 38 5.94 -6.16 5.39
CA SER A 38 5.81 -5.36 4.17
C SER A 38 4.72 -5.86 3.22
N GLY A 39 4.16 -7.05 3.46
CA GLY A 39 3.24 -7.75 2.57
C GLY A 39 3.89 -8.36 1.32
N ILE A 40 5.10 -7.93 0.93
CA ILE A 40 5.77 -8.38 -0.31
C ILE A 40 6.02 -9.88 -0.31
N ILE A 41 6.53 -10.44 0.79
CA ILE A 41 6.78 -11.89 0.87
C ILE A 41 5.47 -12.67 0.86
N LEU A 42 4.41 -12.14 1.48
CA LEU A 42 3.08 -12.76 1.41
C LEU A 42 2.51 -12.73 -0.01
N ILE A 43 2.76 -11.67 -0.77
CA ILE A 43 2.40 -11.59 -2.20
C ILE A 43 3.12 -12.69 -2.97
N HIS A 44 4.44 -12.82 -2.83
CA HIS A 44 5.16 -13.93 -3.46
C HIS A 44 4.64 -15.30 -3.03
N LEU A 45 4.26 -15.45 -1.76
CA LEU A 45 3.68 -16.68 -1.26
C LEU A 45 2.32 -16.97 -1.94
N TYR A 46 1.45 -15.97 -2.07
CA TYR A 46 0.19 -16.07 -2.82
C TYR A 46 0.42 -16.50 -4.27
N GLU A 47 1.32 -15.81 -4.98
CA GLU A 47 1.62 -16.08 -6.38
C GLU A 47 2.13 -17.52 -6.57
N MET A 48 2.96 -18.01 -5.65
CA MET A 48 3.49 -19.38 -5.71
C MET A 48 2.45 -20.44 -5.36
N LEU A 49 1.50 -20.15 -4.47
CA LEU A 49 0.45 -21.08 -4.07
C LEU A 49 -0.67 -21.18 -5.12
N THR A 50 -0.97 -20.08 -5.81
CA THR A 50 -2.13 -19.98 -6.71
C THR A 50 -1.77 -19.91 -8.19
N SER A 51 -0.51 -19.62 -8.53
CA SER A 51 -0.05 -19.26 -9.88
C SER A 51 -0.73 -18.01 -10.46
N LYS A 52 -1.40 -17.19 -9.63
CA LYS A 52 -2.03 -15.92 -10.01
C LYS A 52 -1.12 -14.75 -9.62
N LEU A 53 -1.01 -13.73 -10.47
CA LEU A 53 -0.21 -12.53 -10.20
C LEU A 53 -1.04 -11.46 -9.49
N ILE A 54 -0.40 -10.72 -8.58
CA ILE A 54 -0.98 -9.55 -7.92
C ILE A 54 -0.31 -8.30 -8.48
N THR A 55 -1.09 -7.34 -8.97
CA THR A 55 -0.60 -6.04 -9.46
C THR A 55 -0.98 -4.91 -8.50
N GLY A 56 -0.38 -3.74 -8.66
CA GLY A 56 -0.77 -2.52 -7.92
C GLY A 56 -0.24 -2.40 -6.48
N PHE A 57 0.55 -3.36 -5.99
CA PHE A 57 1.21 -3.25 -4.69
C PHE A 57 2.46 -2.34 -4.73
N LYS A 58 2.82 -1.78 -3.58
CA LYS A 58 3.99 -0.89 -3.44
C LYS A 58 5.26 -1.73 -3.27
N GLU A 59 6.10 -1.80 -4.30
CA GLU A 59 7.37 -2.57 -4.28
C GLU A 59 8.35 -2.13 -3.19
N ARG A 60 8.29 -0.86 -2.77
CA ARG A 60 9.14 -0.28 -1.71
C ARG A 60 8.28 0.29 -0.59
N ALA A 61 7.72 -0.58 0.25
CA ALA A 61 6.91 -0.19 1.40
C ALA A 61 7.78 0.05 2.67
N THR A 62 8.21 1.29 2.89
CA THR A 62 8.97 1.70 4.09
C THR A 62 8.04 2.15 5.22
N MET A 63 7.04 2.97 4.91
CA MET A 63 6.09 3.54 5.85
C MET A 63 5.03 2.50 6.27
N ARG A 64 4.58 2.56 7.54
CA ARG A 64 3.56 1.64 8.09
C ARG A 64 2.31 1.57 7.21
N ILE A 65 1.88 2.72 6.69
CA ILE A 65 0.66 2.80 5.86
C ILE A 65 0.81 2.03 4.54
N SER A 66 1.94 2.18 3.84
CA SER A 66 2.22 1.43 2.59
C SER A 66 2.34 -0.08 2.84
N LYS A 67 2.84 -0.48 4.01
CA LYS A 67 2.88 -1.88 4.44
C LYS A 67 1.47 -2.45 4.65
N VAL A 68 0.61 -1.72 5.35
CA VAL A 68 -0.81 -2.10 5.56
C VAL A 68 -1.55 -2.21 4.22
N VAL A 69 -1.27 -1.34 3.26
CA VAL A 69 -1.84 -1.42 1.90
C VAL A 69 -1.46 -2.72 1.21
N ASN A 70 -0.17 -3.05 1.14
CA ASN A 70 0.29 -4.30 0.53
C ASN A 70 -0.32 -5.54 1.21
N LEU A 71 -0.39 -5.52 2.54
CA LEU A 71 -0.99 -6.58 3.34
C LEU A 71 -2.50 -6.71 3.07
N THR A 72 -3.20 -5.60 2.88
CA THR A 72 -4.62 -5.60 2.53
C THR A 72 -4.84 -6.20 1.14
N ILE A 73 -4.05 -5.78 0.15
CA ILE A 73 -4.11 -6.31 -1.21
C ILE A 73 -3.96 -7.84 -1.23
N VAL A 74 -2.94 -8.37 -0.56
CA VAL A 74 -2.70 -9.82 -0.56
C VAL A 74 -3.74 -10.59 0.26
N LEU A 75 -4.23 -10.04 1.37
CA LEU A 75 -5.30 -10.66 2.14
C LEU A 75 -6.60 -10.72 1.34
N ASN A 76 -6.92 -9.68 0.59
CA ASN A 76 -8.07 -9.66 -0.31
C ASN A 76 -7.91 -10.71 -1.41
N ALA A 77 -6.74 -10.78 -2.05
CA ALA A 77 -6.45 -11.82 -3.05
C ALA A 77 -6.62 -13.25 -2.49
N PHE A 78 -6.21 -13.49 -1.25
CA PHE A 78 -6.46 -14.77 -0.57
C PHE A 78 -7.96 -15.01 -0.32
N ALA A 79 -8.70 -13.97 0.10
CA ALA A 79 -10.14 -14.05 0.35
C ALA A 79 -10.94 -14.32 -0.94
N ASP A 80 -10.56 -13.68 -2.05
CA ASP A 80 -11.14 -13.86 -3.37
C ASP A 80 -10.92 -15.29 -3.91
N ASP A 81 -9.78 -15.90 -3.55
CA ASP A 81 -9.54 -17.32 -3.82
C ASP A 81 -10.35 -18.25 -2.89
N GLY A 82 -11.19 -17.70 -2.01
CA GLY A 82 -12.07 -18.42 -1.10
C GLY A 82 -11.44 -18.76 0.25
N LEU A 83 -10.35 -18.09 0.67
CA LEU A 83 -9.79 -18.27 2.01
C LEU A 83 -10.62 -17.51 3.05
N ARG A 84 -11.10 -18.21 4.08
CA ARG A 84 -11.82 -17.57 5.19
C ARG A 84 -10.86 -16.93 6.19
N LEU A 85 -10.70 -15.62 6.11
CA LEU A 85 -9.89 -14.83 7.04
C LEU A 85 -10.66 -14.50 8.33
N VAL A 86 -10.63 -15.42 9.31
CA VAL A 86 -11.29 -15.19 10.61
C VAL A 86 -10.36 -14.44 11.56
N ASN A 87 -10.67 -13.17 11.86
CA ASN A 87 -9.90 -12.31 12.76
C ASN A 87 -8.42 -12.13 12.34
N ILE A 88 -8.16 -12.04 11.03
CA ILE A 88 -6.83 -11.74 10.48
C ILE A 88 -6.91 -10.40 9.76
N GLY A 89 -6.31 -9.35 10.34
CA GLY A 89 -6.26 -8.01 9.78
C GLY A 89 -4.87 -7.64 9.24
N ALA A 90 -4.82 -6.76 8.25
CA ALA A 90 -3.57 -6.23 7.70
C ALA A 90 -2.74 -5.48 8.76
N GLU A 91 -3.38 -4.75 9.68
CA GLU A 91 -2.69 -4.06 10.76
C GLU A 91 -1.98 -5.02 11.72
N ASP A 92 -2.63 -6.11 12.11
CA ASP A 92 -2.04 -7.12 13.00
C ASP A 92 -0.78 -7.77 12.41
N LEU A 93 -0.80 -8.00 11.09
CA LEU A 93 0.36 -8.51 10.36
C LEU A 93 1.46 -7.46 10.28
N CYS A 94 1.10 -6.20 10.01
CA CYS A 94 2.03 -5.09 9.96
C CYS A 94 2.72 -4.86 11.32
N ASP A 95 2.00 -5.05 12.42
CA ASP A 95 2.51 -4.89 13.78
C ASP A 95 3.25 -6.14 14.30
N GLY A 96 3.39 -7.19 13.47
CA GLY A 96 4.18 -8.37 13.79
C GLY A 96 3.53 -9.29 14.82
N ASN A 97 2.19 -9.35 14.87
CA ASN A 97 1.44 -10.20 15.78
C ASN A 97 1.59 -11.68 15.42
N LEU A 98 2.57 -12.35 16.02
CA LEU A 98 2.90 -13.75 15.73
C LEU A 98 1.71 -14.71 15.82
N LYS A 99 0.78 -14.50 16.76
CA LYS A 99 -0.38 -15.40 16.89
C LYS A 99 -1.27 -15.36 15.65
N ILE A 100 -1.49 -14.15 15.11
CA ILE A 100 -2.29 -13.93 13.90
C ILE A 100 -1.53 -14.40 12.67
N ILE A 101 -0.22 -14.14 12.61
CA ILE A 101 0.65 -14.64 11.53
C ILE A 101 0.62 -16.17 11.46
N LEU A 102 0.78 -16.87 12.60
CA LEU A 102 0.69 -18.33 12.64
C LEU A 102 -0.71 -18.82 12.25
N GLY A 103 -1.77 -18.10 12.64
CA GLY A 103 -3.14 -18.40 12.22
C GLY A 103 -3.35 -18.25 10.72
N LEU A 104 -2.77 -17.22 10.09
CA LEU A 104 -2.78 -17.03 8.65
C LEU A 104 -2.05 -18.16 7.94
N LEU A 105 -0.78 -18.43 8.29
CA LEU A 105 0.01 -19.50 7.67
C LEU A 105 -0.67 -20.86 7.80
N TRP A 106 -1.27 -21.17 8.95
CA TRP A 106 -2.07 -22.38 9.13
C TRP A 106 -3.28 -22.42 8.17
N SER A 107 -4.00 -21.30 8.02
CA SER A 107 -5.13 -21.21 7.10
C SER A 107 -4.70 -21.45 5.64
N LEU A 108 -3.52 -20.95 5.27
CA LEU A 108 -2.91 -21.19 3.96
C LEU A 108 -2.56 -22.67 3.77
N ILE A 109 -1.86 -23.29 4.72
CA ILE A 109 -1.53 -24.72 4.69
C ILE A 109 -2.81 -25.56 4.56
N GLN A 110 -3.84 -25.23 5.33
CA GLN A 110 -5.12 -25.92 5.31
C GLN A 110 -5.78 -25.87 3.93
N LYS A 111 -5.91 -24.67 3.34
CA LYS A 111 -6.60 -24.48 2.06
C LYS A 111 -5.77 -25.04 0.89
N TYR A 112 -4.54 -24.58 0.76
CA TYR A 112 -3.74 -24.81 -0.45
C TYR A 112 -3.02 -26.16 -0.45
N GLN A 113 -2.77 -26.76 0.71
CA GLN A 113 -2.04 -28.02 0.81
C GLN A 113 -2.94 -29.20 1.18
N ILE A 114 -3.78 -29.05 2.21
CA ILE A 114 -4.55 -30.20 2.72
C ILE A 114 -5.85 -30.42 1.93
N ILE A 115 -6.64 -29.36 1.75
CA ILE A 115 -7.94 -29.41 1.07
C ILE A 115 -7.74 -29.41 -0.45
N GLY A 116 -6.92 -28.48 -0.96
CA GLY A 116 -6.70 -28.27 -2.39
C GLY A 116 -7.81 -27.45 -3.04
N GLN A 117 -7.52 -26.80 -4.18
CA GLN A 117 -8.41 -25.82 -4.83
C GLN A 117 -9.77 -26.39 -5.30
N GLN A 118 -9.86 -27.71 -5.57
CA GLN A 118 -11.03 -28.35 -6.17
C GLN A 118 -11.99 -29.00 -5.15
N ARG A 119 -11.72 -28.91 -3.83
CA ARG A 119 -12.44 -29.68 -2.79
C ARG A 119 -13.07 -28.83 -1.69
N ASP A 120 -13.36 -27.55 -1.96
CA ASP A 120 -13.97 -26.64 -0.98
C ASP A 120 -15.36 -27.11 -0.47
N SER A 121 -16.02 -28.05 -1.17
CA SER A 121 -17.28 -28.65 -0.76
C SER A 121 -17.16 -29.89 0.15
N ASP A 122 -15.96 -30.39 0.45
CA ASP A 122 -15.79 -31.56 1.34
C ASP A 122 -16.11 -31.17 2.80
N PRO A 123 -17.12 -31.76 3.45
CA PRO A 123 -17.51 -31.39 4.81
C PRO A 123 -16.52 -31.88 5.89
N ARG A 124 -15.53 -32.70 5.52
CA ARG A 124 -14.55 -33.26 6.46
C ARG A 124 -13.53 -32.21 6.88
N THR A 125 -13.11 -32.26 8.15
CA THR A 125 -12.04 -31.38 8.62
C THR A 125 -10.68 -31.79 8.01
N PRO A 126 -9.70 -30.89 7.91
CA PRO A 126 -8.37 -31.20 7.34
C PRO A 126 -7.69 -32.38 8.03
N LYS A 127 -7.91 -32.50 9.35
CA LYS A 127 -7.46 -33.63 10.15
C LYS A 127 -8.04 -34.95 9.67
N HIS A 128 -9.34 -34.99 9.37
CA HIS A 128 -10.00 -36.19 8.86
C HIS A 128 -9.59 -36.50 7.43
N ILE A 129 -9.40 -35.48 6.57
CA ILE A 129 -8.91 -35.64 5.20
C ILE A 129 -7.55 -36.34 5.22
N LEU A 130 -6.58 -35.81 5.96
CA LEU A 130 -5.25 -36.42 6.06
C LEU A 130 -5.29 -37.80 6.72
N LEU A 131 -6.06 -38.00 7.80
CA LEU A 131 -6.16 -39.33 8.43
C LEU A 131 -6.79 -40.36 7.50
N SER A 132 -7.77 -39.98 6.68
CA SER A 132 -8.34 -40.86 5.65
C SER A 132 -7.25 -41.26 4.68
N TRP A 133 -6.60 -40.27 4.05
CA TRP A 133 -5.54 -40.49 3.07
C TRP A 133 -4.41 -41.39 3.61
N ILE A 134 -3.92 -41.14 4.82
CA ILE A 134 -2.86 -41.95 5.44
C ILE A 134 -3.31 -43.40 5.64
N ASN A 135 -4.51 -43.62 6.16
CA ASN A 135 -4.99 -44.97 6.41
C ASN A 135 -5.34 -45.72 5.12
N ASP A 136 -5.78 -45.01 4.09
CA ASP A 136 -5.99 -45.55 2.75
C ASP A 136 -4.64 -45.97 2.14
N GLN A 137 -3.61 -45.12 2.26
CA GLN A 137 -2.25 -45.40 1.80
C GLN A 137 -1.58 -46.56 2.56
N LEU A 138 -1.93 -46.79 3.83
CA LEU A 138 -1.39 -47.88 4.65
C LEU A 138 -2.20 -49.18 4.57
N GLY A 139 -3.23 -49.23 3.72
CA GLY A 139 -4.15 -50.36 3.56
C GLY A 139 -5.25 -50.39 4.63
N GLY A 140 -6.51 -50.27 4.21
CA GLY A 140 -7.68 -50.07 5.09
C GLY A 140 -7.93 -51.14 6.18
N ASP A 141 -7.31 -52.32 6.08
CA ASP A 141 -7.36 -53.43 7.05
C ASP A 141 -6.11 -53.54 7.94
N ASN A 142 -5.21 -52.55 7.93
CA ASN A 142 -4.04 -52.53 8.79
C ASN A 142 -4.46 -52.49 10.27
N PRO A 143 -4.02 -53.45 11.13
CA PRO A 143 -4.36 -53.48 12.55
C PRO A 143 -3.80 -52.27 13.34
N LYS A 144 -2.93 -51.44 12.72
CA LYS A 144 -2.33 -50.24 13.32
C LYS A 144 -2.80 -48.93 12.65
N LYS A 145 -4.11 -48.73 12.51
CA LYS A 145 -4.67 -47.45 12.00
C LYS A 145 -4.14 -46.24 12.76
N VAL A 146 -3.70 -45.22 12.02
CA VAL A 146 -3.28 -43.93 12.57
C VAL A 146 -4.53 -43.14 12.97
N LYS A 147 -4.59 -42.68 14.23
CA LYS A 147 -5.78 -42.02 14.80
C LYS A 147 -5.58 -40.55 15.19
N ASN A 148 -4.33 -40.08 15.25
CA ASN A 148 -4.01 -38.72 15.69
C ASN A 148 -2.65 -38.27 15.13
N PHE A 149 -2.37 -36.96 15.18
CA PHE A 149 -1.14 -36.35 14.68
C PHE A 149 -0.09 -36.08 15.76
N ARG A 150 -0.30 -36.57 16.98
CA ARG A 150 0.61 -36.33 18.10
C ARG A 150 1.25 -37.61 18.61
N GLN A 151 0.46 -38.50 19.21
CA GLN A 151 0.97 -39.71 19.84
C GLN A 151 1.37 -40.80 18.83
N ALA A 152 0.61 -40.94 17.73
CA ALA A 152 0.82 -42.01 16.77
C ALA A 152 2.17 -41.91 16.02
N TRP A 153 2.78 -40.72 15.99
CA TRP A 153 3.99 -40.42 15.25
C TRP A 153 5.26 -40.47 16.10
N LYS A 154 5.12 -40.44 17.44
CA LYS A 154 6.26 -40.39 18.37
C LYS A 154 7.20 -41.57 18.26
N SER A 155 6.69 -42.76 17.94
CA SER A 155 7.51 -43.98 17.87
C SER A 155 8.33 -44.08 16.59
N GLY A 156 8.03 -43.25 15.58
CA GLY A 156 8.61 -43.34 14.23
C GLY A 156 8.02 -44.46 13.36
N ASP A 157 7.23 -45.38 13.93
CA ASP A 157 6.68 -46.51 13.16
C ASP A 157 5.66 -46.05 12.12
N ALA A 158 4.80 -45.08 12.46
CA ALA A 158 3.82 -44.53 11.51
C ALA A 158 4.51 -43.84 10.31
N LEU A 159 5.57 -43.08 10.56
CA LEU A 159 6.33 -42.39 9.51
C LEU A 159 7.09 -43.39 8.62
N ASN A 160 7.75 -44.39 9.22
CA ASN A 160 8.41 -45.46 8.47
C ASN A 160 7.45 -46.22 7.57
N ASN A 161 6.28 -46.60 8.09
CA ASN A 161 5.28 -47.31 7.30
C ASN A 161 4.75 -46.45 6.15
N LEU A 162 4.60 -45.14 6.36
CA LEU A 162 4.15 -44.23 5.31
C LEU A 162 5.20 -44.09 4.20
N VAL A 163 6.47 -43.90 4.57
CA VAL A 163 7.59 -43.84 3.61
C VAL A 163 7.71 -45.14 2.82
N ASP A 164 7.66 -46.28 3.52
CA ASP A 164 7.75 -47.61 2.88
C ASP A 164 6.52 -47.90 2.01
N SER A 165 5.32 -47.40 2.35
CA SER A 165 4.15 -47.52 1.48
C SER A 165 4.29 -46.72 0.19
N LEU A 166 4.80 -45.48 0.27
CA LEU A 166 5.02 -44.63 -0.90
C LEU A 166 6.19 -45.11 -1.77
N LYS A 167 7.20 -45.73 -1.15
CA LYS A 167 8.34 -46.33 -1.88
C LYS A 167 8.76 -47.65 -1.25
N PRO A 168 8.13 -48.77 -1.65
CA PRO A 168 8.37 -50.08 -1.07
C PRO A 168 9.85 -50.49 -1.08
N GLY A 169 10.36 -50.88 0.08
CA GLY A 169 11.73 -51.37 0.24
C GLY A 169 12.76 -50.30 0.59
N SER A 170 12.34 -49.04 0.75
CA SER A 170 13.25 -47.93 1.09
C SER A 170 13.65 -47.91 2.57
N ILE A 171 12.89 -48.58 3.44
CA ILE A 171 13.19 -48.70 4.87
C ILE A 171 13.70 -50.12 5.19
N PRO A 172 14.98 -50.30 5.59
CA PRO A 172 15.52 -51.63 5.91
C PRO A 172 14.84 -52.26 7.12
N LYS A 173 14.29 -53.49 6.96
CA LYS A 173 13.59 -54.21 8.04
C LYS A 173 14.45 -54.45 9.29
N GLU A 174 15.77 -54.55 9.12
CA GLU A 174 16.75 -54.72 10.20
C GLU A 174 16.86 -53.49 11.12
N SER A 175 16.57 -52.29 10.59
CA SER A 175 16.59 -51.02 11.34
C SER A 175 15.35 -50.79 12.21
N GLN A 176 14.28 -51.56 12.02
CA GLN A 176 13.00 -51.34 12.71
C GLN A 176 12.93 -51.98 14.11
N GLN A 177 13.78 -52.96 14.41
CA GLN A 177 13.68 -53.81 15.62
C GLN A 177 14.57 -53.39 16.80
N SER A 178 15.61 -52.56 16.59
CA SER A 178 16.58 -52.18 17.62
C SER A 178 16.85 -50.67 17.76
N SER A 179 16.22 -49.82 16.95
CA SER A 179 16.45 -48.36 16.96
C SER A 179 15.52 -47.59 17.91
N THR A 180 16.05 -46.50 18.47
CA THR A 180 15.28 -45.53 19.27
C THR A 180 14.24 -44.79 18.42
N PRO A 181 13.18 -44.21 19.01
CA PRO A 181 12.19 -43.46 18.25
C PRO A 181 12.77 -42.31 17.42
N LEU A 182 13.79 -41.63 17.95
CA LEU A 182 14.47 -40.55 17.23
C LEU A 182 15.22 -41.06 16.00
N GLU A 183 15.99 -42.14 16.13
CA GLU A 183 16.71 -42.76 15.00
C GLU A 183 15.74 -43.27 13.92
N LYS A 184 14.59 -43.84 14.34
CA LYS A 184 13.54 -44.25 13.41
C LYS A 184 12.98 -43.08 12.60
N ILE A 185 12.75 -41.94 13.24
CA ILE A 185 12.22 -40.75 12.58
C ILE A 185 13.29 -40.11 11.68
N GLU A 186 14.53 -39.98 12.14
CA GLU A 186 15.64 -39.44 11.32
C GLU A 186 15.84 -40.26 10.04
N ASN A 187 15.92 -41.58 10.16
CA ASN A 187 16.07 -42.46 8.98
C ASN A 187 14.91 -42.31 8.01
N ALA A 188 13.67 -42.21 8.51
CA ALA A 188 12.49 -42.02 7.65
C ALA A 188 12.52 -40.65 6.94
N MET A 189 12.91 -39.58 7.64
CA MET A 189 13.04 -38.25 7.08
C MET A 189 14.20 -38.16 6.06
N ASP A 190 15.32 -38.86 6.30
CA ASP A 190 16.45 -38.99 5.36
C ASP A 190 16.03 -39.63 4.04
N VAL A 191 15.26 -40.72 4.13
CA VAL A 191 14.74 -41.42 2.96
C VAL A 191 13.70 -40.55 2.27
N ALA A 192 12.78 -39.92 3.00
CA ALA A 192 11.78 -39.03 2.41
C ALA A 192 12.41 -37.85 1.65
N GLU A 193 13.47 -37.25 2.19
CA GLU A 193 14.15 -36.13 1.54
C GLU A 193 14.92 -36.57 0.29
N LYS A 194 15.65 -37.69 0.36
CA LYS A 194 16.49 -38.16 -0.76
C LYS A 194 15.70 -38.83 -1.87
N GLU A 195 14.66 -39.57 -1.52
CA GLU A 195 13.98 -40.50 -2.42
C GLU A 195 12.58 -40.04 -2.85
N LEU A 196 11.97 -39.12 -2.10
CA LEU A 196 10.63 -38.56 -2.34
C LEU A 196 10.65 -37.02 -2.46
N GLU A 197 11.83 -36.40 -2.36
CA GLU A 197 12.04 -34.94 -2.41
C GLU A 197 11.24 -34.16 -1.35
N ILE A 198 10.92 -34.79 -0.22
CA ILE A 198 10.14 -34.16 0.86
C ILE A 198 11.08 -33.37 1.79
N PRO A 199 10.92 -32.03 1.88
CA PRO A 199 11.81 -31.20 2.68
C PRO A 199 11.57 -31.37 4.17
N ARG A 200 12.65 -31.34 4.96
CA ARG A 200 12.64 -31.43 6.42
C ARG A 200 12.15 -30.14 7.09
N ILE A 201 10.85 -29.87 7.02
CA ILE A 201 10.27 -28.67 7.66
C ILE A 201 10.07 -28.81 9.19
N LEU A 202 10.04 -30.05 9.70
CA LEU A 202 9.92 -30.39 11.13
C LEU A 202 11.11 -31.23 11.56
N ALA A 203 11.74 -30.90 12.69
CA ALA A 203 12.89 -31.65 13.19
C ALA A 203 12.47 -33.02 13.77
N ALA A 204 13.26 -34.06 13.51
CA ALA A 204 12.99 -35.41 13.99
C ALA A 204 12.84 -35.50 15.51
N LYS A 205 13.67 -34.75 16.24
CA LYS A 205 13.59 -34.65 17.71
C LYS A 205 12.25 -34.10 18.19
N ASP A 206 11.77 -33.04 17.55
CA ASP A 206 10.52 -32.40 17.96
C ASP A 206 9.31 -33.32 17.67
N MET A 207 9.35 -34.09 16.58
CA MET A 207 8.37 -35.14 16.30
C MET A 207 8.43 -36.28 17.33
N ALA A 208 9.63 -36.75 17.70
CA ALA A 208 9.84 -37.80 18.70
C ALA A 208 9.34 -37.38 20.10
N ASP A 209 9.51 -36.10 20.44
CA ASP A 209 9.04 -35.53 21.72
C ASP A 209 7.51 -35.36 21.76
N GLY A 210 6.84 -35.31 20.60
CA GLY A 210 5.38 -35.26 20.48
C GLY A 210 4.83 -33.83 20.47
N VAL A 211 5.15 -33.12 19.38
CA VAL A 211 4.70 -31.77 19.01
C VAL A 211 3.17 -31.63 18.86
N ASP A 212 2.67 -30.42 18.65
CA ASP A 212 1.26 -30.15 18.37
C ASP A 212 0.78 -30.75 17.03
N ASP A 213 -0.53 -30.96 16.93
CA ASP A 213 -1.16 -31.57 15.75
C ASP A 213 -0.86 -30.77 14.46
N LEU A 214 -0.80 -29.43 14.51
CA LEU A 214 -0.67 -28.60 13.30
C LEU A 214 0.71 -28.75 12.67
N SER A 215 1.77 -28.75 13.48
CA SER A 215 3.15 -28.95 13.02
C SER A 215 3.31 -30.33 12.35
N THR A 216 2.80 -31.39 12.98
CA THR A 216 2.84 -32.73 12.36
C THR A 216 2.00 -32.79 11.10
N MET A 217 0.77 -32.26 11.11
CA MET A 217 -0.11 -32.23 9.93
C MET A 217 0.55 -31.53 8.74
N THR A 218 1.24 -30.41 8.99
CA THR A 218 1.95 -29.65 7.95
C THR A 218 3.04 -30.49 7.28
N TYR A 219 3.83 -31.21 8.09
CA TYR A 219 4.86 -32.11 7.55
C TYR A 219 4.25 -33.29 6.78
N ILE A 220 3.22 -33.92 7.32
CA ILE A 220 2.59 -35.08 6.68
C ILE A 220 1.83 -34.69 5.40
N ALA A 221 1.28 -33.48 5.32
CA ALA A 221 0.64 -32.98 4.10
C ALA A 221 1.61 -32.93 2.90
N LEU A 222 2.93 -32.77 3.12
CA LEU A 222 3.92 -32.82 2.04
C LEU A 222 4.00 -34.21 1.39
N PHE A 223 3.78 -35.28 2.15
CA PHE A 223 3.73 -36.65 1.61
C PHE A 223 2.50 -36.85 0.72
N LYS A 224 1.36 -36.28 1.11
CA LYS A 224 0.14 -36.30 0.31
C LYS A 224 0.38 -35.61 -1.02
N ASP A 225 0.86 -34.37 -1.01
CA ASP A 225 1.14 -33.60 -2.23
C ASP A 225 2.14 -34.31 -3.14
N ALA A 226 3.23 -34.87 -2.57
CA ALA A 226 4.22 -35.61 -3.35
C ALA A 226 3.61 -36.86 -3.99
N SER A 227 2.73 -37.57 -3.27
CA SER A 227 2.03 -38.75 -3.80
C SER A 227 1.05 -38.40 -4.91
N GLU A 228 0.28 -37.31 -4.77
CA GLU A 228 -0.69 -36.86 -5.78
C GLU A 228 0.03 -36.33 -7.02
N LYS A 229 1.16 -35.62 -6.86
CA LYS A 229 2.01 -35.21 -7.99
C LYS A 229 2.57 -36.42 -8.73
N ALA A 230 3.12 -37.41 -8.02
CA ALA A 230 3.62 -38.63 -8.65
C ALA A 230 2.52 -39.40 -9.39
N GLN A 231 1.31 -39.45 -8.83
CA GLN A 231 0.14 -40.05 -9.50
C GLN A 231 -0.25 -39.28 -10.76
N ASN A 232 -0.38 -37.96 -10.68
CA ASN A 232 -0.71 -37.11 -11.83
C ASN A 232 0.39 -37.15 -12.91
N ASP A 233 1.67 -37.29 -12.54
CA ASP A 233 2.79 -37.43 -13.47
C ASP A 233 2.82 -38.81 -14.16
N GLU A 234 2.26 -39.85 -13.53
CA GLU A 234 2.02 -41.15 -14.14
C GLU A 234 0.74 -41.16 -15.00
N GLU A 235 -0.33 -40.50 -14.54
CA GLU A 235 -1.60 -40.35 -15.25
C GLU A 235 -1.44 -39.48 -16.50
N SER A 236 -0.71 -38.36 -16.43
CA SER A 236 -0.37 -37.53 -17.59
C SER A 236 0.56 -38.22 -18.60
N LYS A 237 1.26 -39.29 -18.22
CA LYS A 237 1.98 -40.18 -19.14
C LYS A 237 1.10 -41.27 -19.76
N LEU A 238 -0.10 -41.49 -19.22
CA LEU A 238 -1.11 -42.47 -19.68
C LEU A 238 -2.28 -41.77 -20.41
N GLU A 239 -2.55 -40.50 -20.14
CA GLU A 239 -3.66 -39.68 -20.68
C GLU A 239 -3.34 -38.99 -22.02
N ASP A 240 -2.19 -39.28 -22.63
CA ASP A 240 -1.89 -38.97 -24.04
C ASP A 240 -2.79 -39.75 -25.04
N GLU A 241 -3.78 -40.53 -24.54
CA GLU A 241 -4.72 -41.33 -25.36
C GLU A 241 -6.23 -41.23 -24.99
N SER A 242 -6.73 -40.27 -24.19
CA SER A 242 -8.20 -40.18 -23.94
C SER A 242 -8.81 -38.77 -23.95
N GLN A 243 -9.78 -38.57 -24.86
CA GLN A 243 -10.38 -37.28 -25.25
C GLN A 243 -11.49 -36.74 -24.31
N PRO A 244 -11.66 -35.39 -24.19
CA PRO A 244 -12.82 -34.75 -23.55
C PRO A 244 -14.02 -34.57 -24.52
N THR A 245 -15.24 -34.46 -23.98
CA THR A 245 -16.52 -34.42 -24.73
C THR A 245 -17.05 -32.98 -24.99
N PRO A 246 -17.80 -32.72 -26.08
CA PRO A 246 -18.11 -31.36 -26.60
C PRO A 246 -19.28 -30.58 -25.95
N THR A 247 -19.86 -31.04 -24.84
CA THR A 247 -21.20 -30.61 -24.37
C THR A 247 -21.31 -29.17 -23.81
N ALA A 248 -20.21 -28.41 -23.71
CA ALA A 248 -20.18 -27.05 -23.12
C ALA A 248 -19.85 -25.91 -24.10
N ALA A 249 -19.61 -26.20 -25.39
CA ALA A 249 -19.21 -25.19 -26.36
C ALA A 249 -20.39 -24.33 -26.87
N SER A 250 -20.15 -23.05 -27.17
CA SER A 250 -21.17 -22.13 -27.71
C SER A 250 -20.59 -21.09 -28.68
N VAL A 251 -21.42 -20.47 -29.52
CA VAL A 251 -20.99 -19.46 -30.49
C VAL A 251 -21.89 -18.22 -30.41
N SER A 252 -21.31 -17.02 -30.39
CA SER A 252 -22.06 -15.75 -30.40
C SER A 252 -21.29 -14.60 -31.03
N GLY A 253 -21.99 -13.69 -31.69
CA GLY A 253 -21.42 -12.45 -32.22
C GLY A 253 -22.24 -11.89 -33.38
N PRO A 254 -22.00 -10.61 -33.76
CA PRO A 254 -22.81 -9.89 -34.75
C PRO A 254 -22.77 -10.55 -36.14
N GLY A 255 -21.64 -11.17 -36.50
CA GLY A 255 -21.48 -11.92 -37.74
C GLY A 255 -22.35 -13.17 -37.86
N LEU A 256 -23.01 -13.62 -36.77
CA LEU A 256 -24.02 -14.69 -36.82
C LEU A 256 -25.45 -14.16 -36.99
N GLU A 257 -25.67 -12.85 -37.02
CA GLU A 257 -27.01 -12.25 -37.14
C GLU A 257 -27.21 -11.58 -38.50
N ARG A 258 -26.18 -10.90 -39.00
CA ARG A 258 -26.20 -10.11 -40.25
C ARG A 258 -24.79 -9.77 -40.71
N GLY A 259 -24.66 -9.29 -41.95
CA GLY A 259 -23.42 -8.71 -42.47
C GLY A 259 -23.65 -7.47 -43.33
N ILE A 260 -22.58 -6.76 -43.64
CA ILE A 260 -22.57 -5.64 -44.59
C ILE A 260 -21.54 -5.97 -45.67
N ALA A 261 -21.92 -5.78 -46.94
CA ALA A 261 -21.04 -6.10 -48.06
C ALA A 261 -19.73 -5.30 -47.97
N ASP A 262 -18.60 -5.95 -48.26
CA ASP A 262 -17.25 -5.37 -48.22
C ASP A 262 -16.79 -4.88 -46.83
N CYS A 263 -17.44 -5.35 -45.75
CA CYS A 263 -17.05 -5.04 -44.36
C CYS A 263 -16.73 -6.33 -43.59
N PRO A 264 -15.68 -6.33 -42.74
CA PRO A 264 -15.39 -7.44 -41.84
C PRO A 264 -16.55 -7.69 -40.89
N SER A 265 -17.00 -8.94 -40.83
CA SER A 265 -17.99 -9.45 -39.89
C SER A 265 -17.33 -10.51 -39.01
N HIS A 266 -17.66 -10.54 -37.72
CA HIS A 266 -17.00 -11.44 -36.78
C HIS A 266 -17.96 -12.07 -35.78
N PHE A 267 -17.57 -13.22 -35.24
CA PHE A 267 -18.22 -13.85 -34.10
C PHE A 267 -17.21 -14.67 -33.29
N THR A 268 -17.54 -14.95 -32.03
CA THR A 268 -16.68 -15.65 -31.08
C THR A 268 -17.23 -17.04 -30.80
N LEU A 269 -16.36 -18.04 -30.85
CA LEU A 269 -16.60 -19.40 -30.40
C LEU A 269 -15.97 -19.60 -29.01
N TYR A 270 -16.75 -20.19 -28.10
CA TYR A 270 -16.35 -20.55 -26.75
C TYR A 270 -16.29 -22.08 -26.66
N THR A 271 -15.14 -22.65 -26.32
CA THR A 271 -14.96 -24.12 -26.29
C THR A 271 -15.34 -24.76 -24.96
N GLY A 272 -15.56 -23.96 -23.91
CA GLY A 272 -15.93 -24.45 -22.58
C GLY A 272 -14.79 -25.17 -21.83
N SER A 273 -13.53 -24.98 -22.25
CA SER A 273 -12.36 -25.56 -21.60
C SER A 273 -11.64 -24.54 -20.71
N ASP A 274 -11.59 -24.80 -19.40
CA ASP A 274 -10.92 -23.94 -18.39
C ASP A 274 -9.39 -23.82 -18.58
N LYS A 275 -8.81 -24.54 -19.53
CA LYS A 275 -7.36 -24.65 -19.74
C LYS A 275 -6.82 -23.98 -21.02
N GLY A 276 -7.68 -23.33 -21.81
CA GLY A 276 -7.26 -22.66 -23.04
C GLY A 276 -6.86 -23.63 -24.16
N GLY A 277 -7.48 -23.45 -25.33
CA GLY A 277 -7.16 -24.20 -26.55
C GLY A 277 -8.19 -25.27 -26.95
N LEU A 278 -8.21 -25.57 -28.25
CA LEU A 278 -8.85 -26.72 -28.87
C LEU A 278 -8.24 -27.98 -28.25
N PRO A 279 -9.02 -29.06 -28.07
CA PRO A 279 -8.45 -30.37 -27.75
C PRO A 279 -7.28 -30.63 -28.69
N HIS A 280 -6.19 -31.24 -28.23
CA HIS A 280 -4.94 -31.41 -29.00
C HIS A 280 -5.11 -32.13 -30.37
N ASP A 281 -6.31 -32.65 -30.66
CA ASP A 281 -6.73 -33.25 -31.95
C ASP A 281 -8.08 -32.73 -32.52
N GLY A 282 -8.64 -31.66 -31.94
CA GLY A 282 -9.95 -31.11 -32.30
C GLY A 282 -9.89 -30.25 -33.56
N THR A 283 -10.51 -30.71 -34.64
CA THR A 283 -10.72 -29.88 -35.84
C THR A 283 -11.85 -28.88 -35.60
N LEU A 284 -11.56 -27.60 -35.81
CA LEU A 284 -12.54 -26.52 -35.91
C LEU A 284 -12.76 -26.22 -37.41
N ASP A 285 -13.98 -26.48 -37.90
CA ASP A 285 -14.37 -26.21 -39.28
C ASP A 285 -15.46 -25.13 -39.29
N VAL A 286 -15.13 -23.98 -39.88
CA VAL A 286 -16.04 -22.85 -40.03
C VAL A 286 -16.21 -22.55 -41.50
N ARG A 287 -17.46 -22.55 -41.96
CA ARG A 287 -17.80 -22.29 -43.36
C ARG A 287 -18.87 -21.22 -43.45
N VAL A 288 -18.61 -20.23 -44.30
CA VAL A 288 -19.56 -19.21 -44.70
C VAL A 288 -19.78 -19.35 -46.19
N ASN A 289 -21.03 -19.55 -46.62
CA ASN A 289 -21.40 -19.66 -48.03
C ASN A 289 -22.32 -18.50 -48.39
N GLY A 290 -21.92 -17.70 -49.38
CA GLY A 290 -22.76 -16.67 -49.98
C GLY A 290 -23.52 -17.16 -51.21
N PRO A 291 -24.28 -16.26 -51.87
CA PRO A 291 -25.07 -16.57 -53.05
C PRO A 291 -24.28 -17.20 -54.21
N ASN A 292 -23.01 -16.81 -54.39
CA ASN A 292 -22.16 -17.31 -55.47
C ASN A 292 -21.03 -18.26 -55.03
N GLY A 293 -21.01 -18.73 -53.77
CA GLY A 293 -20.04 -19.73 -53.31
C GLY A 293 -19.46 -19.46 -51.92
N GLY A 294 -18.34 -20.10 -51.61
CA GLY A 294 -17.68 -19.98 -50.30
C GLY A 294 -17.05 -18.60 -50.09
N VAL A 295 -17.24 -18.05 -48.90
CA VAL A 295 -16.63 -16.80 -48.42
C VAL A 295 -15.40 -17.16 -47.56
N PRO A 296 -14.24 -16.51 -47.77
CA PRO A 296 -13.06 -16.73 -46.94
C PRO A 296 -13.32 -16.40 -45.46
N VAL A 297 -12.83 -17.28 -44.59
CA VAL A 297 -12.96 -17.15 -43.13
C VAL A 297 -11.56 -17.20 -42.51
N GLU A 298 -11.28 -16.27 -41.61
CA GLU A 298 -10.10 -16.26 -40.76
C GLU A 298 -10.48 -16.64 -39.33
N VAL A 299 -9.72 -17.54 -38.71
CA VAL A 299 -9.94 -17.98 -37.33
C VAL A 299 -8.67 -17.72 -36.54
N ALA A 300 -8.79 -16.93 -35.47
CA ALA A 300 -7.71 -16.60 -34.56
C ALA A 300 -7.95 -17.24 -33.19
N ASP A 301 -7.02 -18.09 -32.75
CA ASP A 301 -6.98 -18.64 -31.39
C ASP A 301 -6.53 -17.56 -30.41
N LYS A 302 -7.29 -17.35 -29.33
CA LYS A 302 -6.97 -16.37 -28.28
C LYS A 302 -6.23 -16.98 -27.09
N ASN A 303 -5.96 -18.29 -27.11
CA ASN A 303 -5.24 -19.05 -26.07
C ASN A 303 -5.87 -18.96 -24.67
N ASP A 304 -7.14 -18.53 -24.58
CA ASP A 304 -7.91 -18.37 -23.35
C ASP A 304 -9.19 -19.24 -23.34
N GLY A 305 -9.35 -20.13 -24.34
CA GLY A 305 -10.54 -20.95 -24.53
C GLY A 305 -11.57 -20.32 -25.48
N THR A 306 -11.21 -19.20 -26.13
CA THR A 306 -12.04 -18.55 -27.15
C THR A 306 -11.34 -18.48 -28.52
N TYR A 307 -12.15 -18.50 -29.57
CA TYR A 307 -11.72 -18.37 -30.97
C TYR A 307 -12.48 -17.23 -31.63
N LEU A 308 -11.76 -16.27 -32.20
CA LEU A 308 -12.34 -15.18 -32.97
C LEU A 308 -12.41 -15.58 -34.44
N VAL A 309 -13.63 -15.64 -34.99
CA VAL A 309 -13.88 -15.90 -36.40
C VAL A 309 -14.19 -14.58 -37.09
N THR A 310 -13.52 -14.29 -38.20
CA THR A 310 -13.75 -13.12 -39.06
C THR A 310 -13.98 -13.54 -40.50
N TYR A 311 -14.95 -12.94 -41.20
CA TYR A 311 -15.18 -13.12 -42.63
C TYR A 311 -15.58 -11.80 -43.29
N VAL A 312 -15.31 -11.66 -44.59
CA VAL A 312 -15.70 -10.49 -45.38
C VAL A 312 -16.61 -10.96 -46.51
N ALA A 313 -17.91 -10.66 -46.41
CA ALA A 313 -18.86 -10.97 -47.48
C ALA A 313 -18.82 -9.86 -48.53
N GLU A 314 -18.39 -10.17 -49.75
CA GLU A 314 -18.37 -9.20 -50.87
C GLU A 314 -19.78 -9.01 -51.47
N GLU A 315 -20.66 -10.00 -51.31
CA GLU A 315 -21.96 -10.04 -51.98
C GLU A 315 -23.12 -9.68 -51.06
N VAL A 316 -24.10 -8.98 -51.61
CA VAL A 316 -25.38 -8.70 -50.94
C VAL A 316 -26.32 -9.89 -51.11
N GLY A 317 -26.92 -10.37 -50.01
CA GLY A 317 -27.87 -11.48 -50.05
C GLY A 317 -27.80 -12.41 -48.85
N GLU A 318 -28.56 -13.51 -48.90
CA GLU A 318 -28.53 -14.55 -47.87
C GLU A 318 -27.18 -15.27 -47.89
N HIS A 319 -26.55 -15.38 -46.72
CA HIS A 319 -25.36 -16.19 -46.49
C HIS A 319 -25.67 -17.26 -45.44
N GLU A 320 -25.06 -18.42 -45.57
CA GLU A 320 -25.25 -19.55 -44.67
C GLU A 320 -23.96 -19.83 -43.90
N ILE A 321 -24.06 -19.88 -42.57
CA ILE A 321 -22.93 -20.13 -41.66
C ILE A 321 -23.07 -21.51 -41.02
N ASN A 322 -21.98 -22.27 -41.08
CA ASN A 322 -21.83 -23.56 -40.44
C ASN A 322 -20.58 -23.56 -39.55
N VAL A 323 -20.71 -24.03 -38.31
CA VAL A 323 -19.61 -24.17 -37.32
C VAL A 323 -19.64 -25.58 -36.77
N ILE A 324 -18.58 -26.34 -37.01
CA ILE A 324 -18.41 -27.71 -36.54
C ILE A 324 -17.18 -27.77 -35.64
N LEU A 325 -17.35 -28.29 -34.43
CA LEU A 325 -16.29 -28.46 -33.46
C LEU A 325 -16.12 -29.95 -33.14
N ALA A 326 -14.93 -30.50 -33.37
CA ALA A 326 -14.63 -31.91 -33.09
C ALA A 326 -15.63 -32.89 -33.73
N GLY A 327 -16.12 -32.56 -34.92
CA GLY A 327 -17.10 -33.36 -35.67
C GLY A 327 -18.57 -33.13 -35.28
N GLU A 328 -18.85 -32.37 -34.21
CA GLU A 328 -20.22 -32.04 -33.78
C GLU A 328 -20.64 -30.64 -34.29
N PRO A 329 -21.84 -30.48 -34.90
CA PRO A 329 -22.32 -29.19 -35.37
C PRO A 329 -22.78 -28.29 -34.19
N LEU A 330 -22.13 -27.13 -34.03
CA LEU A 330 -22.53 -26.10 -33.07
C LEU A 330 -23.50 -25.08 -33.67
N VAL A 331 -23.31 -24.76 -34.95
CA VAL A 331 -24.21 -23.93 -35.76
C VAL A 331 -24.37 -24.63 -37.09
N GLU A 332 -25.59 -25.02 -37.44
CA GLU A 332 -25.88 -25.69 -38.71
C GLU A 332 -26.87 -24.85 -39.52
N GLY A 333 -26.48 -24.50 -40.74
CA GLY A 333 -27.32 -23.83 -41.72
C GLY A 333 -27.84 -22.45 -41.31
N LYS A 334 -27.13 -21.70 -40.45
CA LYS A 334 -27.62 -20.41 -39.97
C LYS A 334 -27.60 -19.39 -41.10
N LYS A 335 -28.79 -18.99 -41.55
CA LYS A 335 -28.94 -17.95 -42.57
C LYS A 335 -28.85 -16.55 -41.96
N ILE A 336 -28.00 -15.73 -42.54
CA ILE A 336 -27.88 -14.30 -42.25
C ILE A 336 -28.13 -13.51 -43.53
N LEU A 337 -28.57 -12.26 -43.40
CA LEU A 337 -28.74 -11.35 -44.54
C LEU A 337 -27.58 -10.35 -44.58
N VAL A 338 -26.82 -10.36 -45.68
CA VAL A 338 -25.79 -9.35 -45.96
C VAL A 338 -26.42 -8.20 -46.74
N LYS A 339 -26.37 -6.98 -46.17
CA LYS A 339 -26.96 -5.76 -46.74
C LYS A 339 -25.91 -4.95 -47.53
N PRO A 340 -26.32 -4.10 -48.49
CA PRO A 340 -25.38 -3.24 -49.20
C PRO A 340 -24.74 -2.20 -48.27
N LYS A 341 -23.43 -1.96 -48.43
CA LYS A 341 -22.73 -0.86 -47.75
C LYS A 341 -23.25 0.49 -48.23
N ARG A 342 -23.65 1.35 -47.30
CA ARG A 342 -24.09 2.71 -47.60
C ARG A 342 -22.86 3.56 -47.98
N ARG A 343 -22.83 4.09 -49.21
CA ARG A 343 -21.64 4.77 -49.78
C ARG A 343 -21.45 6.23 -49.32
N ASP A 344 -22.47 6.86 -48.74
CA ASP A 344 -22.51 8.33 -48.57
C ASP A 344 -22.96 8.82 -47.17
N SER A 345 -22.83 8.04 -46.10
CA SER A 345 -23.29 8.46 -44.77
C SER A 345 -22.16 8.59 -43.77
N GLU A 346 -21.64 9.81 -43.61
CA GLU A 346 -20.93 10.19 -42.39
C GLU A 346 -21.96 10.30 -41.26
N CYS A 347 -21.98 9.32 -40.36
CA CYS A 347 -22.64 9.50 -39.09
C CYS A 347 -21.85 10.54 -38.29
N LEU A 348 -22.47 11.70 -38.06
CA LEU A 348 -21.85 12.81 -37.35
C LEU A 348 -22.07 12.70 -35.84
N ASN A 349 -23.17 12.07 -35.41
CA ASN A 349 -23.54 12.00 -34.01
C ASN A 349 -23.82 10.56 -33.57
N VAL A 350 -23.13 10.15 -32.49
CA VAL A 350 -23.28 8.86 -31.82
C VAL A 350 -23.80 9.12 -30.40
N GLU A 351 -25.07 8.80 -30.17
CA GLU A 351 -25.67 8.85 -28.84
C GLU A 351 -25.61 7.46 -28.21
N CYS A 352 -25.03 7.35 -27.02
CA CYS A 352 -24.90 6.11 -26.28
C CYS A 352 -25.49 6.30 -24.88
N ASN A 353 -26.58 5.58 -24.57
CA ASN A 353 -27.34 5.71 -23.32
C ASN A 353 -27.73 4.32 -22.77
N GLY A 354 -27.72 4.13 -21.45
CA GLY A 354 -28.23 2.89 -20.85
C GLY A 354 -27.62 2.52 -19.51
N ILE A 355 -28.18 1.48 -18.89
CA ILE A 355 -27.90 1.05 -17.52
C ILE A 355 -26.41 0.74 -17.33
N ALA A 356 -25.79 0.10 -18.34
CA ALA A 356 -24.39 -0.32 -18.26
C ALA A 356 -23.39 0.85 -18.09
N ILE A 357 -23.70 2.04 -18.63
CA ILE A 357 -22.86 3.24 -18.52
C ILE A 357 -23.31 4.19 -17.41
N GLU A 358 -24.59 4.14 -17.02
CA GLU A 358 -25.15 5.00 -15.96
C GLU A 358 -24.92 4.43 -14.57
N ASN A 359 -25.18 3.13 -14.38
CA ASN A 359 -25.17 2.47 -13.08
C ASN A 359 -24.08 1.40 -12.96
N GLY A 360 -23.37 1.12 -14.06
CA GLY A 360 -22.48 -0.01 -14.18
C GLY A 360 -23.22 -1.33 -14.43
N THR A 361 -22.46 -2.42 -14.53
CA THR A 361 -22.92 -3.77 -14.84
C THR A 361 -22.54 -4.71 -13.70
N PRO A 362 -23.49 -5.29 -12.97
CA PRO A 362 -23.16 -6.34 -12.02
C PRO A 362 -22.53 -7.53 -12.76
N ILE A 363 -21.48 -8.15 -12.20
CA ILE A 363 -20.87 -9.33 -12.80
C ILE A 363 -21.88 -10.46 -12.87
N ASN A 364 -21.82 -11.22 -13.97
CA ASN A 364 -22.71 -12.32 -14.32
C ASN A 364 -24.19 -11.92 -14.47
N GLU A 365 -24.50 -10.63 -14.50
CA GLU A 365 -25.84 -10.11 -14.80
C GLU A 365 -25.87 -9.40 -16.15
N LEU A 366 -27.03 -9.46 -16.80
CA LEU A 366 -27.28 -8.79 -18.07
C LEU A 366 -27.54 -7.30 -17.84
N SER A 367 -26.72 -6.44 -18.42
CA SER A 367 -26.96 -5.01 -18.55
C SER A 367 -27.06 -4.62 -20.02
N ASN A 368 -27.72 -3.50 -20.31
CA ASN A 368 -27.87 -3.04 -21.67
C ASN A 368 -27.55 -1.56 -21.83
N LEU A 369 -27.24 -1.20 -23.08
CA LEU A 369 -27.22 0.18 -23.55
C LEU A 369 -27.74 0.26 -24.98
N THR A 370 -28.03 1.47 -25.43
CA THR A 370 -28.51 1.78 -26.76
C THR A 370 -27.52 2.70 -27.45
N ILE A 371 -27.24 2.43 -28.72
CA ILE A 371 -26.42 3.27 -29.60
C ILE A 371 -27.32 3.77 -30.72
N LYS A 372 -27.41 5.09 -30.86
CA LYS A 372 -28.16 5.75 -31.91
C LYS A 372 -27.21 6.53 -32.82
N LEU A 373 -27.30 6.24 -34.11
CA LEU A 373 -26.50 6.83 -35.18
C LEU A 373 -27.36 7.80 -35.98
N THR A 374 -26.92 9.06 -36.06
CA THR A 374 -27.64 10.12 -36.80
C THR A 374 -26.69 10.96 -37.67
N ASP A 375 -27.23 11.44 -38.79
CA ASP A 375 -26.55 12.41 -39.65
C ASP A 375 -26.70 13.85 -39.13
N GLU A 376 -26.22 14.85 -39.91
CA GLU A 376 -26.34 16.27 -39.58
C GLU A 376 -27.78 16.77 -39.42
N ASN A 377 -28.74 16.10 -40.04
CA ASN A 377 -30.16 16.46 -39.99
C ASN A 377 -30.90 15.75 -38.84
N GLY A 378 -30.21 14.87 -38.10
CA GLY A 378 -30.79 14.05 -37.06
C GLY A 378 -31.53 12.81 -37.59
N ASP A 379 -31.40 12.51 -38.88
CA ASP A 379 -31.99 11.33 -39.50
C ASP A 379 -31.13 10.10 -39.19
N PHE A 380 -31.79 8.96 -38.98
CA PHE A 380 -31.10 7.72 -38.63
C PHE A 380 -30.20 7.22 -39.75
N VAL A 381 -28.99 6.79 -39.37
CA VAL A 381 -27.98 6.27 -40.29
C VAL A 381 -27.85 4.76 -40.09
N ASP A 382 -28.25 3.98 -41.09
CA ASP A 382 -28.25 2.52 -41.11
C ASP A 382 -27.22 1.94 -42.11
N ASN A 383 -26.98 0.62 -42.04
CA ASN A 383 -26.06 -0.12 -42.92
C ASN A 383 -24.62 0.45 -42.93
N CYS A 384 -24.17 0.94 -41.79
CA CYS A 384 -22.80 1.41 -41.56
C CYS A 384 -21.92 0.35 -40.91
N ASP A 385 -20.62 0.48 -41.16
CA ASP A 385 -19.55 -0.32 -40.57
C ASP A 385 -19.33 0.05 -39.10
N LEU A 386 -20.26 -0.39 -38.23
CA LEU A 386 -20.24 -0.14 -36.79
C LEU A 386 -19.46 -1.24 -36.08
N SER A 387 -18.37 -0.86 -35.40
CA SER A 387 -17.62 -1.72 -34.50
C SER A 387 -17.81 -1.24 -33.06
N VAL A 388 -18.11 -2.16 -32.14
CA VAL A 388 -18.27 -1.86 -30.72
C VAL A 388 -17.40 -2.85 -29.96
N VAL A 389 -16.40 -2.34 -29.24
CA VAL A 389 -15.42 -3.16 -28.53
C VAL A 389 -15.32 -2.68 -27.09
N LEU A 390 -15.20 -3.61 -26.14
CA LEU A 390 -14.83 -3.31 -24.77
C LEU A 390 -13.33 -3.51 -24.59
N LYS A 391 -12.67 -2.47 -24.09
CA LYS A 391 -11.23 -2.47 -23.78
C LYS A 391 -11.07 -2.30 -22.28
N ASN A 392 -10.07 -2.94 -21.68
CA ASN A 392 -9.73 -2.65 -20.30
C ASN A 392 -9.27 -1.19 -20.19
N SER A 393 -9.84 -0.42 -19.25
CA SER A 393 -9.51 1.00 -19.07
C SER A 393 -8.09 1.21 -18.54
N GLU A 394 -7.47 0.19 -17.97
CA GLU A 394 -6.16 0.26 -17.32
C GLU A 394 -5.00 -0.20 -18.22
N ASP A 395 -5.29 -0.74 -19.41
CA ASP A 395 -4.27 -1.12 -20.39
C ASP A 395 -3.97 0.05 -21.34
N ASN A 396 -2.87 0.76 -21.08
CA ASN A 396 -2.34 1.80 -21.96
C ASN A 396 -1.49 1.26 -23.14
N ASN A 397 -1.50 -0.06 -23.37
CA ASN A 397 -0.74 -0.68 -24.45
C ASN A 397 -1.67 -0.92 -25.65
N ASP A 398 -1.41 -0.23 -26.77
CA ASP A 398 -2.08 -0.41 -28.07
C ASP A 398 -1.90 -1.81 -28.70
N ASN A 399 -1.27 -2.75 -28.00
CA ASN A 399 -1.20 -4.15 -28.38
C ASN A 399 -2.32 -4.93 -27.68
N SER A 400 -3.34 -5.24 -28.46
CA SER A 400 -4.48 -6.11 -28.13
C SER A 400 -4.03 -7.46 -27.56
N ASP A 401 -4.02 -7.61 -26.24
CA ASP A 401 -3.84 -8.94 -25.60
C ASP A 401 -4.58 -9.11 -24.25
N SER A 402 -5.39 -8.13 -23.84
CA SER A 402 -6.27 -8.23 -22.66
C SER A 402 -7.74 -8.21 -23.07
N GLY A 403 -8.24 -9.37 -23.51
CA GLY A 403 -9.64 -9.56 -23.88
C GLY A 403 -10.60 -9.18 -22.75
N PHE A 404 -11.68 -8.47 -23.08
CA PHE A 404 -12.79 -8.20 -22.15
C PHE A 404 -13.33 -9.54 -21.60
N PRO A 405 -13.30 -9.77 -20.28
CA PRO A 405 -13.77 -11.01 -19.68
C PRO A 405 -15.29 -10.96 -19.54
N GLY A 406 -16.00 -11.29 -20.62
CA GLY A 406 -17.44 -11.33 -20.64
C GLY A 406 -18.02 -11.45 -22.05
N LYS A 407 -19.34 -11.27 -22.14
CA LYS A 407 -20.10 -11.34 -23.39
C LYS A 407 -20.62 -9.96 -23.79
N LEU A 408 -20.38 -9.57 -25.04
CA LEU A 408 -20.90 -8.37 -25.67
C LEU A 408 -21.72 -8.77 -26.91
N THR A 409 -22.98 -8.38 -26.99
CA THR A 409 -23.85 -8.65 -28.15
C THR A 409 -24.40 -7.32 -28.67
N VAL A 410 -24.28 -7.06 -29.97
CA VAL A 410 -24.76 -5.84 -30.60
C VAL A 410 -25.83 -6.19 -31.62
N THR A 411 -27.04 -5.69 -31.42
CA THR A 411 -28.20 -5.98 -32.25
C THR A 411 -28.80 -4.69 -32.77
N GLU A 412 -28.91 -4.52 -34.09
CA GLU A 412 -29.71 -3.41 -34.63
C GLU A 412 -31.19 -3.66 -34.39
N THR A 413 -31.83 -2.75 -33.67
CA THR A 413 -33.25 -2.84 -33.31
C THR A 413 -34.15 -2.19 -34.35
N ASN A 414 -33.72 -1.06 -34.90
CA ASN A 414 -34.36 -0.30 -35.98
C ASN A 414 -33.26 0.41 -36.77
N ALA A 415 -33.53 0.86 -38.00
CA ALA A 415 -32.56 1.55 -38.86
C ALA A 415 -31.77 2.61 -38.07
N GLY A 416 -30.47 2.39 -37.86
CA GLY A 416 -29.57 3.29 -37.15
C GLY A 416 -29.67 3.32 -35.62
N ASN A 417 -30.44 2.40 -35.02
CA ASN A 417 -30.53 2.23 -33.57
C ASN A 417 -30.17 0.80 -33.14
N TYR A 418 -29.27 0.67 -32.19
CA TYR A 418 -28.64 -0.58 -31.79
C TYR A 418 -28.82 -0.80 -30.29
N SER A 419 -29.20 -2.02 -29.90
CA SER A 419 -29.09 -2.49 -28.51
C SER A 419 -27.74 -3.16 -28.34
N VAL A 420 -27.11 -2.91 -27.21
CA VAL A 420 -25.88 -3.58 -26.80
C VAL A 420 -26.14 -4.24 -25.47
N ASP A 421 -26.09 -5.57 -25.48
CA ASP A 421 -26.28 -6.42 -24.33
C ASP A 421 -24.92 -6.87 -23.82
N LEU A 422 -24.69 -6.68 -22.52
CA LEU A 422 -23.42 -6.87 -21.85
C LEU A 422 -23.58 -7.79 -20.64
N VAL A 423 -22.70 -8.77 -20.52
CA VAL A 423 -22.50 -9.56 -19.29
C VAL A 423 -21.01 -9.54 -18.97
N CYS A 424 -20.62 -8.95 -17.83
CA CYS A 424 -19.23 -8.98 -17.37
C CYS A 424 -18.99 -10.21 -16.50
N GLU A 425 -17.90 -10.93 -16.69
CA GLU A 425 -17.53 -12.07 -15.82
C GLU A 425 -16.53 -11.65 -14.74
N LYS A 426 -15.83 -10.53 -14.92
CA LYS A 426 -14.92 -9.95 -13.92
C LYS A 426 -15.30 -8.51 -13.60
N ALA A 427 -15.12 -8.14 -12.33
CA ALA A 427 -15.22 -6.76 -11.90
C ALA A 427 -14.05 -5.96 -12.45
N GLY A 428 -14.28 -4.70 -12.81
CA GLY A 428 -13.26 -3.86 -13.44
C GLY A 428 -13.82 -2.63 -14.13
N LYS A 429 -12.92 -1.76 -14.61
CA LYS A 429 -13.26 -0.60 -15.43
C LYS A 429 -12.94 -0.90 -16.89
N TYR A 430 -13.93 -0.80 -17.75
CA TYR A 430 -13.80 -1.04 -19.18
C TYR A 430 -14.23 0.20 -19.95
N VAL A 431 -13.65 0.41 -21.12
CA VAL A 431 -14.06 1.44 -22.06
C VAL A 431 -14.77 0.76 -23.22
N ILE A 432 -16.07 1.07 -23.39
CA ILE A 432 -16.76 0.73 -24.62
C ILE A 432 -16.38 1.75 -25.69
N ASP A 433 -15.70 1.27 -26.73
CA ASP A 433 -15.21 2.03 -27.87
C ASP A 433 -16.13 1.75 -29.06
N ILE A 434 -16.85 2.80 -29.49
CA ILE A 434 -17.75 2.77 -30.64
C ILE A 434 -17.01 3.39 -31.82
N SER A 435 -16.65 2.55 -32.78
CA SER A 435 -15.90 2.92 -33.97
C SER A 435 -16.77 2.79 -35.22
N MET A 436 -16.54 3.68 -36.20
CA MET A 436 -17.16 3.63 -37.52
C MET A 436 -16.11 3.79 -38.60
N ASN A 437 -16.09 2.88 -39.58
CA ASN A 437 -15.03 2.81 -40.60
C ASN A 437 -13.63 2.87 -39.94
N ASP A 438 -13.41 2.03 -38.93
CA ASP A 438 -12.18 1.94 -38.11
C ASP A 438 -11.77 3.22 -37.37
N THR A 439 -12.64 4.22 -37.31
CA THR A 439 -12.39 5.47 -36.57
C THR A 439 -13.22 5.49 -35.30
N SER A 440 -12.59 5.59 -34.13
CA SER A 440 -13.29 5.78 -32.86
C SER A 440 -14.13 7.06 -32.90
N LYS A 441 -15.45 6.92 -32.69
CA LYS A 441 -16.43 8.01 -32.69
C LYS A 441 -16.89 8.36 -31.29
N SER A 442 -16.94 7.39 -30.38
CA SER A 442 -17.37 7.61 -28.99
C SER A 442 -16.78 6.55 -28.07
N GLN A 443 -16.23 6.99 -26.94
CA GLN A 443 -15.79 6.12 -25.85
C GLN A 443 -16.61 6.40 -24.60
N ARG A 444 -17.08 5.36 -23.92
CA ARG A 444 -17.78 5.47 -22.63
C ARG A 444 -17.18 4.50 -21.63
N LEU A 445 -17.11 4.92 -20.38
CA LEU A 445 -16.68 4.06 -19.28
C LEU A 445 -17.84 3.14 -18.89
N VAL A 446 -17.53 1.88 -18.64
CA VAL A 446 -18.43 0.85 -18.12
C VAL A 446 -17.76 0.24 -16.89
N ARG A 447 -18.44 0.32 -15.75
CA ARG A 447 -17.97 -0.26 -14.48
C ARG A 447 -18.64 -1.62 -14.27
N CYS A 448 -17.86 -2.70 -14.20
CA CYS A 448 -18.39 -4.00 -13.80
C CYS A 448 -18.12 -4.25 -12.30
N PHE A 449 -19.10 -4.72 -11.53
CA PHE A 449 -19.00 -4.82 -10.06
C PHE A 449 -19.67 -6.07 -9.48
N GLU A 450 -19.28 -6.51 -8.28
CA GLU A 450 -19.96 -7.63 -7.61
C GLU A 450 -21.34 -7.22 -7.08
N PRO A 451 -22.42 -7.98 -7.39
CA PRO A 451 -23.74 -7.69 -6.85
C PRO A 451 -23.79 -7.92 -5.34
N SER A 452 -23.55 -6.87 -4.55
CA SER A 452 -23.77 -6.86 -3.10
C SER A 452 -24.56 -5.61 -2.66
N LYS A 453 -25.71 -5.90 -2.02
CA LYS A 453 -26.75 -5.03 -1.42
C LYS A 453 -26.45 -3.52 -1.34
N ILE A 454 -27.35 -2.73 -1.93
CA ILE A 454 -27.53 -1.30 -1.65
C ILE A 454 -27.59 -1.10 -0.13
N VAL A 455 -26.60 -0.39 0.44
CA VAL A 455 -26.52 -0.08 1.86
C VAL A 455 -26.99 1.37 2.06
N ASP A 456 -28.15 1.55 2.69
CA ASP A 456 -28.76 2.87 2.93
C ASP A 456 -27.94 3.78 3.87
N SER A 457 -27.01 3.22 4.65
CA SER A 457 -26.16 3.98 5.60
C SER A 457 -24.78 3.37 5.77
N VAL A 458 -23.74 4.16 5.47
CA VAL A 458 -22.33 3.76 5.48
C VAL A 458 -21.55 4.71 6.37
N LYS A 459 -20.67 4.17 7.20
CA LYS A 459 -19.70 4.91 8.02
C LYS A 459 -18.39 5.03 7.27
N VAL A 460 -17.85 6.24 7.21
CA VAL A 460 -16.54 6.57 6.63
C VAL A 460 -15.54 6.79 7.76
N GLU A 461 -14.37 6.17 7.67
CA GLU A 461 -13.25 6.37 8.58
C GLU A 461 -11.99 6.67 7.77
N CYS A 462 -11.34 7.81 8.03
CA CYS A 462 -10.10 8.20 7.35
C CYS A 462 -8.93 8.17 8.33
N VAL A 463 -7.82 7.53 7.93
CA VAL A 463 -6.60 7.41 8.74
C VAL A 463 -5.38 7.64 7.85
N GLY A 464 -4.49 8.55 8.22
CA GLY A 464 -3.25 8.76 7.48
C GLY A 464 -2.60 10.11 7.74
N THR A 465 -1.38 10.26 7.24
CA THR A 465 -0.52 11.40 7.55
C THR A 465 -1.13 12.73 7.10
N ALA A 466 -1.82 12.74 5.95
CA ALA A 466 -2.53 13.92 5.46
C ALA A 466 -3.62 14.42 6.42
N ILE A 467 -4.34 13.49 7.06
CA ILE A 467 -5.45 13.78 7.97
C ILE A 467 -4.92 14.15 9.37
N GLU A 468 -3.84 13.51 9.80
CA GLU A 468 -3.27 13.69 11.15
C GLU A 468 -2.33 14.89 11.25
N ASN A 469 -1.49 15.11 10.22
CA ASN A 469 -0.37 16.06 10.26
C ASN A 469 -0.47 17.18 9.21
N GLY A 470 -1.49 17.17 8.35
CA GLY A 470 -1.61 18.12 7.25
C GLY A 470 -0.81 17.71 6.01
N LEU A 471 -0.66 18.63 5.06
CA LEU A 471 0.03 18.44 3.79
C LEU A 471 1.22 19.38 3.67
N HIS A 472 2.21 19.01 2.86
CA HIS A 472 3.21 19.94 2.33
C HIS A 472 2.93 20.17 0.85
N ASN A 473 3.08 21.41 0.37
CA ASN A 473 2.78 21.71 -1.03
C ASN A 473 3.78 21.02 -1.96
N ASN A 474 3.33 20.50 -3.09
CA ASN A 474 4.09 19.71 -4.06
C ASN A 474 4.65 18.37 -3.53
N GLU A 475 4.33 17.98 -2.29
CA GLU A 475 4.66 16.66 -1.75
C GLU A 475 3.45 15.71 -1.87
N GLU A 476 3.72 14.47 -2.27
CA GLU A 476 2.71 13.41 -2.27
C GLU A 476 2.51 12.89 -0.84
N SER A 477 1.32 13.16 -0.30
CA SER A 477 0.86 12.59 0.96
C SER A 477 -0.24 11.57 0.71
N ASN A 478 -0.49 10.71 1.69
CA ASN A 478 -1.49 9.67 1.54
C ASN A 478 -2.26 9.40 2.83
N PHE A 479 -3.43 8.78 2.64
CA PHE A 479 -4.27 8.28 3.71
C PHE A 479 -5.16 7.14 3.21
N LEU A 480 -5.77 6.45 4.16
CA LEU A 480 -6.69 5.35 3.92
C LEU A 480 -8.11 5.79 4.28
N ILE A 481 -9.06 5.46 3.42
CA ILE A 481 -10.50 5.54 3.70
C ILE A 481 -11.01 4.12 3.90
N LYS A 482 -11.78 3.91 4.97
CA LYS A 482 -12.49 2.66 5.27
C LYS A 482 -13.98 2.92 5.33
N LEU A 483 -14.74 2.14 4.57
CA LEU A 483 -16.19 2.14 4.52
C LEU A 483 -16.74 0.90 5.23
N THR A 484 -17.64 1.13 6.18
CA THR A 484 -18.34 0.05 6.89
C THR A 484 -19.85 0.29 6.96
N ASP A 485 -20.65 -0.77 6.98
CA ASP A 485 -22.07 -0.68 7.28
C ASP A 485 -22.30 -0.37 8.78
N THR A 486 -23.56 -0.23 9.18
CA THR A 486 -23.93 0.00 10.59
C THR A 486 -23.55 -1.12 11.55
N ASN A 487 -23.23 -2.31 11.03
CA ASN A 487 -22.80 -3.48 11.79
C ASN A 487 -21.27 -3.62 11.84
N GLY A 488 -20.53 -2.72 11.19
CA GLY A 488 -19.07 -2.75 11.10
C GLY A 488 -18.53 -3.68 10.01
N ASN A 489 -19.36 -4.18 9.11
CA ASN A 489 -18.91 -4.96 7.95
C ASN A 489 -18.38 -4.02 6.87
N SER A 490 -17.29 -4.38 6.22
CA SER A 490 -16.76 -3.64 5.06
C SER A 490 -17.76 -3.55 3.90
N VAL A 491 -17.80 -2.40 3.22
CA VAL A 491 -18.69 -2.17 2.06
C VAL A 491 -17.91 -1.49 0.93
N ASP A 492 -17.93 -2.11 -0.25
CA ASP A 492 -17.35 -1.52 -1.46
C ASP A 492 -18.38 -0.67 -2.21
N LEU A 493 -18.16 0.64 -2.24
CA LEU A 493 -18.99 1.64 -2.93
C LEU A 493 -18.15 2.48 -3.89
N ASP A 494 -18.79 3.41 -4.61
CA ASP A 494 -18.03 4.41 -5.34
C ASP A 494 -17.52 5.49 -4.39
N VAL A 495 -16.21 5.75 -4.42
CA VAL A 495 -15.57 6.76 -3.57
C VAL A 495 -14.80 7.72 -4.44
N GLU A 496 -15.20 8.98 -4.36
CA GLU A 496 -14.47 10.11 -4.89
C GLU A 496 -13.95 10.96 -3.73
N VAL A 497 -12.78 11.57 -3.92
CA VAL A 497 -12.21 12.49 -2.97
C VAL A 497 -11.84 13.77 -3.71
N ALA A 498 -12.36 14.90 -3.22
CA ALA A 498 -12.09 16.21 -3.76
C ALA A 498 -11.33 17.07 -2.74
N LEU A 499 -10.35 17.83 -3.20
CA LEU A 499 -9.62 18.80 -2.38
C LEU A 499 -9.99 20.20 -2.83
N ARG A 500 -10.69 20.95 -1.97
CA ARG A 500 -11.13 22.32 -2.25
C ARG A 500 -10.55 23.31 -1.26
N SER A 501 -10.38 24.57 -1.68
CA SER A 501 -9.96 25.66 -0.79
C SER A 501 -11.03 25.92 0.27
N ASP A 502 -10.61 26.26 1.49
CA ASP A 502 -11.52 26.61 2.60
C ASP A 502 -12.29 27.92 2.32
N ASP A 503 -11.70 28.84 1.54
CA ASP A 503 -12.28 30.15 1.22
C ASP A 503 -13.27 30.12 0.04
N ASP A 504 -13.25 29.07 -0.79
CA ASP A 504 -14.01 28.99 -2.03
C ASP A 504 -15.30 28.17 -1.85
N LYS A 505 -16.47 28.82 -2.04
CA LYS A 505 -17.78 28.14 -1.96
C LYS A 505 -18.09 27.29 -3.19
N ALA A 506 -17.33 27.47 -4.27
CA ALA A 506 -17.40 26.63 -5.46
C ALA A 506 -16.44 25.44 -5.29
N ARG A 507 -16.90 24.21 -5.60
CA ARG A 507 -16.04 23.03 -5.70
C ARG A 507 -15.10 23.19 -6.88
N LYS A 508 -13.93 23.75 -6.63
CA LYS A 508 -12.85 23.80 -7.60
C LYS A 508 -11.70 22.99 -7.02
N ASP A 509 -11.33 21.93 -7.70
CA ASP A 509 -10.21 21.08 -7.28
C ASP A 509 -8.91 21.91 -7.37
N VAL A 510 -8.24 22.05 -6.24
CA VAL A 510 -7.02 22.87 -6.06
C VAL A 510 -5.79 22.01 -5.78
N GLY A 511 -5.87 20.72 -6.10
CA GLY A 511 -4.77 19.78 -6.00
C GLY A 511 -5.03 18.51 -6.83
N LYS A 512 -4.07 17.60 -6.82
CA LYS A 512 -4.20 16.29 -7.47
C LYS A 512 -4.57 15.26 -6.44
N VAL A 513 -5.73 14.64 -6.61
CA VAL A 513 -6.19 13.53 -5.77
C VAL A 513 -6.33 12.29 -6.63
N LYS A 514 -5.76 11.19 -6.17
CA LYS A 514 -5.91 9.87 -6.78
C LYS A 514 -6.46 8.90 -5.74
N VAL A 515 -7.64 8.37 -6.01
CA VAL A 515 -8.28 7.33 -5.19
C VAL A 515 -8.03 5.98 -5.85
N SER A 516 -7.44 5.06 -5.11
CA SER A 516 -7.16 3.68 -5.51
C SER A 516 -7.93 2.73 -4.59
N PRO A 517 -9.00 2.05 -5.06
CA PRO A 517 -9.64 1.01 -4.28
C PRO A 517 -8.65 -0.13 -4.03
N ILE A 518 -8.56 -0.57 -2.78
CA ILE A 518 -7.69 -1.70 -2.38
C ILE A 518 -8.49 -2.93 -1.92
N GLY A 519 -9.83 -2.83 -1.93
CA GLY A 519 -10.80 -3.89 -1.66
C GLY A 519 -11.25 -3.97 -0.20
N ASN A 520 -12.33 -4.72 0.08
CA ASN A 520 -12.94 -4.84 1.41
C ASN A 520 -13.31 -3.48 2.02
N GLY A 521 -13.96 -2.62 1.24
CA GLY A 521 -14.41 -1.29 1.62
C GLY A 521 -13.28 -0.32 1.92
N GLN A 522 -12.06 -0.58 1.46
CA GLN A 522 -10.90 0.27 1.72
C GLN A 522 -10.38 0.93 0.44
N TYR A 523 -9.98 2.18 0.57
CA TYR A 523 -9.50 3.03 -0.52
C TYR A 523 -8.25 3.75 -0.07
N PHE A 524 -7.19 3.59 -0.83
CA PHE A 524 -5.96 4.34 -0.65
C PHE A 524 -6.06 5.64 -1.43
N VAL A 525 -5.71 6.75 -0.81
CA VAL A 525 -5.80 8.08 -1.42
C VAL A 525 -4.42 8.71 -1.42
N ASP A 526 -3.91 9.00 -2.61
CA ASP A 526 -2.74 9.84 -2.82
C ASP A 526 -3.23 11.28 -3.09
N VAL A 527 -2.66 12.26 -2.39
CA VAL A 527 -3.02 13.67 -2.49
C VAL A 527 -1.77 14.54 -2.58
N ILE A 528 -1.76 15.43 -3.56
CA ILE A 528 -0.76 16.49 -3.73
C ILE A 528 -1.50 17.81 -3.74
N CYS A 529 -1.07 18.74 -2.89
CA CYS A 529 -1.57 20.10 -2.88
C CYS A 529 -0.55 21.01 -3.55
N ASP A 530 -0.94 21.86 -4.48
CA ASP A 530 0.03 22.65 -5.26
C ASP A 530 0.46 23.93 -4.50
N GLU A 531 -0.41 24.50 -3.67
CA GLU A 531 -0.20 25.78 -2.98
C GLU A 531 -0.38 25.66 -1.46
N SER A 532 0.41 26.41 -0.67
CA SER A 532 0.22 26.48 0.78
C SER A 532 -1.08 27.22 1.12
N GLY A 533 -1.83 26.73 2.11
CA GLY A 533 -3.16 27.25 2.41
C GLY A 533 -4.03 26.30 3.24
N LYS A 534 -5.28 26.71 3.47
CA LYS A 534 -6.30 25.89 4.15
C LYS A 534 -7.23 25.26 3.13
N TYR A 535 -7.47 23.97 3.31
CA TYR A 535 -8.26 23.15 2.41
C TYR A 535 -9.28 22.32 3.18
N ILE A 536 -10.29 21.86 2.47
CA ILE A 536 -11.24 20.86 2.93
C ILE A 536 -11.17 19.68 1.97
N LEU A 537 -10.95 18.50 2.53
CA LEU A 537 -11.00 17.24 1.83
C LEU A 537 -12.41 16.65 1.98
N ASP A 538 -13.14 16.61 0.87
CA ASP A 538 -14.50 16.07 0.80
C ASP A 538 -14.43 14.59 0.39
N VAL A 539 -15.00 13.70 1.22
CA VAL A 539 -15.20 12.29 0.85
C VAL A 539 -16.63 12.12 0.33
N ILE A 540 -16.74 11.68 -0.91
CA ILE A 540 -18.00 11.53 -1.65
C ILE A 540 -18.21 10.04 -1.87
N VAL A 541 -19.38 9.52 -1.47
CA VAL A 541 -19.75 8.11 -1.63
C VAL A 541 -21.02 8.03 -2.47
N ASN A 542 -20.96 7.35 -3.62
CA ASN A 542 -22.05 7.27 -4.61
C ASN A 542 -22.62 8.66 -4.94
N ASP A 543 -21.76 9.59 -5.36
CA ASP A 543 -22.08 11.00 -5.67
C ASP A 543 -22.65 11.83 -4.51
N GLN A 544 -22.76 11.25 -3.31
CA GLN A 544 -23.25 11.94 -2.13
C GLN A 544 -22.11 12.32 -1.18
N PRO A 545 -21.96 13.60 -0.81
CA PRO A 545 -20.97 14.01 0.17
C PRO A 545 -21.26 13.36 1.51
N LYS A 546 -20.26 12.69 2.10
CA LYS A 546 -20.40 12.00 3.38
C LYS A 546 -19.63 12.67 4.50
N GLU A 547 -18.35 12.97 4.29
CA GLU A 547 -17.47 13.53 5.32
C GLU A 547 -16.62 14.68 4.78
N HIS A 548 -16.21 15.57 5.68
CA HIS A 548 -15.42 16.77 5.37
C HIS A 548 -14.26 16.89 6.36
N TYR A 549 -13.02 16.88 5.89
CA TYR A 549 -11.83 16.95 6.72
C TYR A 549 -11.08 18.26 6.47
N PRO A 550 -10.94 19.15 7.47
CA PRO A 550 -10.11 20.34 7.32
C PRO A 550 -8.63 19.91 7.31
N ILE A 551 -7.88 20.39 6.32
CA ILE A 551 -6.47 20.08 6.12
C ILE A 551 -5.71 21.39 5.92
N GLU A 552 -4.58 21.55 6.61
CA GLU A 552 -3.65 22.66 6.39
C GLU A 552 -2.50 22.17 5.50
N CYS A 553 -2.27 22.88 4.39
CA CYS A 553 -1.10 22.67 3.55
C CYS A 553 -0.04 23.74 3.85
N VAL A 554 1.14 23.30 4.25
CA VAL A 554 2.29 24.14 4.60
C VAL A 554 3.29 24.11 3.47
N GLU A 555 4.16 25.13 3.38
CA GLU A 555 5.26 25.13 2.42
C GLU A 555 6.14 23.88 2.59
N ASP A 556 6.59 23.28 1.48
CA ASP A 556 7.58 22.20 1.47
C ASP A 556 8.88 22.67 2.13
N PRO A 557 9.32 22.02 3.22
CA PRO A 557 10.56 22.35 3.90
C PRO A 557 11.78 22.33 2.95
N SER A 558 11.77 21.47 1.92
CA SER A 558 12.85 21.34 0.91
C SER A 558 13.07 22.61 0.09
N ALA A 559 12.02 23.39 -0.13
CA ALA A 559 12.05 24.65 -0.87
C ALA A 559 12.53 25.85 -0.01
N LEU A 560 12.58 25.70 1.31
CA LEU A 560 12.90 26.79 2.22
C LEU A 560 14.40 27.11 2.27
N LYS A 561 14.71 28.40 2.14
CA LYS A 561 16.06 28.96 2.29
C LYS A 561 16.24 29.53 3.69
N VAL A 562 17.33 29.16 4.34
CA VAL A 562 17.66 29.64 5.69
C VAL A 562 18.81 30.64 5.63
N LYS A 563 18.62 31.83 6.22
CA LYS A 563 19.70 32.80 6.44
C LYS A 563 19.94 33.02 7.92
N CYS A 564 21.17 32.82 8.37
CA CYS A 564 21.59 33.07 9.74
C CYS A 564 22.42 34.35 9.82
N SER A 565 22.23 35.16 10.86
CA SER A 565 23.01 36.37 11.10
C SER A 565 23.15 36.66 12.59
N GLY A 566 24.30 37.11 13.05
CA GLY A 566 24.46 37.60 14.42
C GLY A 566 25.79 37.26 15.06
N PRO A 567 26.00 37.69 16.32
CA PRO A 567 27.27 37.58 17.03
C PRO A 567 27.92 36.20 17.03
N VAL A 568 27.15 35.12 17.07
CA VAL A 568 27.68 33.74 17.05
C VAL A 568 28.47 33.45 15.76
N LEU A 569 27.96 33.93 14.61
CA LEU A 569 28.60 33.73 13.30
C LEU A 569 29.85 34.60 13.13
N GLU A 570 29.87 35.77 13.78
CA GLU A 570 30.93 36.76 13.61
C GLU A 570 32.07 36.61 14.63
N LYS A 571 31.72 36.30 15.88
CA LYS A 571 32.62 36.39 17.05
C LYS A 571 32.75 35.07 17.81
N GLY A 572 31.93 34.07 17.49
CA GLY A 572 31.89 32.80 18.22
C GLY A 572 31.07 32.87 19.51
N ILE A 573 31.16 31.80 20.31
CA ILE A 573 30.37 31.61 21.53
C ILE A 573 31.29 31.80 22.76
N PRO A 574 31.02 32.73 23.68
CA PRO A 574 31.83 32.86 24.88
C PRO A 574 31.49 31.74 25.88
N SER A 575 32.50 31.09 26.47
CA SER A 575 32.33 29.97 27.41
C SER A 575 31.55 30.29 28.71
N SER A 576 31.26 31.57 28.95
CA SER A 576 30.71 32.11 30.21
C SER A 576 29.35 32.81 30.08
N ALA A 577 28.82 32.98 28.87
CA ALA A 577 27.55 33.64 28.61
C ALA A 577 26.89 33.10 27.32
N PRO A 578 25.56 33.10 27.22
CA PRO A 578 24.89 32.79 25.96
C PRO A 578 25.20 33.87 24.91
N ALA A 579 25.41 33.45 23.67
CA ALA A 579 25.50 34.32 22.51
C ALA A 579 24.27 34.13 21.61
N LYS A 580 23.91 35.20 20.90
CA LYS A 580 22.70 35.23 20.07
C LYS A 580 23.02 35.18 18.58
N PHE A 581 22.10 34.60 17.82
CA PHE A 581 21.98 34.86 16.39
C PHE A 581 20.52 34.75 15.96
N ASP A 582 20.20 35.36 14.83
CA ASP A 582 18.88 35.35 14.23
C ASP A 582 18.86 34.47 12.98
N ILE A 583 17.72 33.83 12.75
CA ILE A 583 17.41 33.01 11.59
C ILE A 583 16.27 33.69 10.83
N LYS A 584 16.39 33.77 9.50
CA LYS A 584 15.29 34.09 8.59
C LYS A 584 14.96 32.88 7.74
N LEU A 585 13.70 32.44 7.79
CA LEU A 585 13.17 31.44 6.86
C LEU A 585 12.57 32.15 5.66
N LEU A 586 13.05 31.80 4.48
CA LEU A 586 12.65 32.43 3.23
C LEU A 586 12.11 31.39 2.25
N ASP A 587 11.06 31.73 1.52
CA ASP A 587 10.62 30.95 0.36
C ASP A 587 11.60 31.09 -0.82
N ASN A 588 11.25 30.47 -1.96
CA ASN A 588 12.06 30.56 -3.16
C ASN A 588 12.14 31.97 -3.76
N GLU A 589 11.13 32.81 -3.51
CA GLU A 589 10.99 34.19 -3.97
C GLU A 589 11.69 35.21 -3.05
N GLY A 590 12.09 34.78 -1.84
CA GLY A 590 12.77 35.57 -0.84
C GLY A 590 11.85 36.24 0.18
N ASN A 591 10.59 35.82 0.31
CA ASN A 591 9.66 36.31 1.33
C ASN A 591 9.77 35.50 2.63
N ASN A 592 9.47 36.12 3.76
CA ASN A 592 9.52 35.45 5.07
C ASN A 592 8.40 34.41 5.22
N VAL A 593 8.75 33.20 5.65
CA VAL A 593 7.81 32.10 5.91
C VAL A 593 7.52 32.01 7.41
N LYS A 594 6.24 32.16 7.78
CA LYS A 594 5.80 32.41 9.17
C LYS A 594 5.45 31.15 9.99
N LYS A 595 5.60 29.95 9.44
CA LYS A 595 5.12 28.71 10.08
C LYS A 595 6.01 27.52 9.70
N ALA A 596 7.01 27.24 10.52
CA ALA A 596 7.80 26.02 10.47
C ALA A 596 8.42 25.73 11.85
N ASN A 597 8.63 24.46 12.19
CA ASN A 597 9.32 24.09 13.43
C ASN A 597 10.84 24.21 13.24
N VAL A 598 11.45 25.20 13.89
CA VAL A 598 12.90 25.42 13.82
C VAL A 598 13.59 24.89 15.07
N GLU A 599 14.46 23.90 14.89
CA GLU A 599 15.39 23.45 15.94
C GLU A 599 16.82 23.87 15.59
N VAL A 600 17.60 24.23 16.60
CA VAL A 600 19.05 24.44 16.46
C VAL A 600 19.79 23.41 17.28
N VAL A 601 20.79 22.77 16.68
CA VAL A 601 21.60 21.74 17.32
C VAL A 601 23.06 22.16 17.27
N LEU A 602 23.70 22.26 18.43
CA LEU A 602 25.14 22.47 18.55
C LEU A 602 25.84 21.11 18.69
N LYS A 603 26.82 20.82 17.82
CA LYS A 603 27.59 19.57 17.81
C LYS A 603 29.08 19.83 17.96
N ASP A 604 29.76 19.05 18.79
CA ASP A 604 31.23 19.09 18.88
C ASP A 604 31.82 18.57 17.56
N LYS A 605 32.73 19.32 16.92
CA LYS A 605 33.28 18.90 15.62
C LYS A 605 34.21 17.69 15.68
N ASN A 606 34.77 17.38 16.85
CA ASN A 606 35.67 16.26 17.01
C ASN A 606 34.92 14.97 17.33
N SER A 607 33.91 15.02 18.21
CA SER A 607 33.13 13.83 18.60
C SER A 607 31.85 13.63 17.78
N GLY A 608 31.29 14.70 17.20
CA GLY A 608 29.98 14.70 16.55
C GLY A 608 28.79 14.66 17.52
N GLU A 609 29.03 14.66 18.83
CA GLU A 609 27.98 14.61 19.85
C GLU A 609 27.25 15.96 19.97
N LYS A 610 25.94 15.91 20.23
CA LYS A 610 25.13 17.09 20.58
C LYS A 610 25.57 17.59 21.96
N VAL A 611 25.95 18.86 22.04
CA VAL A 611 26.61 19.48 23.21
C VAL A 611 26.14 20.92 23.36
N GLY A 612 26.13 21.43 24.60
CA GLY A 612 25.68 22.80 24.91
C GLY A 612 24.15 22.97 24.90
N ASP A 613 23.72 24.16 25.29
CA ASP A 613 22.31 24.52 25.41
C ASP A 613 21.92 25.48 24.28
N THR A 614 20.77 25.22 23.66
CA THR A 614 20.20 26.06 22.61
C THR A 614 18.74 26.33 22.93
N SER A 615 18.27 27.56 22.70
CA SER A 615 16.85 27.89 22.78
C SER A 615 16.46 28.77 21.60
N VAL A 616 15.41 28.37 20.91
CA VAL A 616 14.86 29.07 19.74
C VAL A 616 13.58 29.79 20.16
N THR A 617 13.47 31.07 19.81
CA THR A 617 12.27 31.88 20.00
C THR A 617 11.72 32.27 18.63
N ASP A 618 10.48 31.87 18.35
CA ASP A 618 9.76 32.31 17.15
C ASP A 618 9.20 33.73 17.34
N ASN A 619 9.53 34.64 16.41
CA ASN A 619 9.07 36.03 16.44
C ASN A 619 7.72 36.24 15.73
N GLY A 620 7.17 35.21 15.06
CA GLY A 620 5.86 35.21 14.41
C GLY A 620 5.81 35.93 13.06
N ASP A 621 6.96 36.36 12.54
CA ASP A 621 7.11 37.08 11.27
C ASP A 621 8.03 36.36 10.27
N GLY A 622 8.33 35.07 10.54
CA GLY A 622 9.27 34.24 9.80
C GLY A 622 10.73 34.46 10.16
N THR A 623 10.98 35.17 11.27
CA THR A 623 12.29 35.28 11.91
C THR A 623 12.29 34.55 13.26
N TYR A 624 13.46 34.00 13.61
CA TYR A 624 13.66 33.27 14.86
C TYR A 624 14.92 33.78 15.54
N SER A 625 14.86 34.02 16.84
CA SER A 625 16.00 34.43 17.64
C SER A 625 16.50 33.26 18.47
N VAL A 626 17.80 32.98 18.39
CA VAL A 626 18.43 31.81 18.98
C VAL A 626 19.44 32.25 20.03
N ASP A 627 19.33 31.69 21.23
CA ASP A 627 20.36 31.76 22.26
C ASP A 627 21.15 30.44 22.26
N VAL A 628 22.48 30.53 22.22
CA VAL A 628 23.40 29.38 22.26
C VAL A 628 24.41 29.57 23.38
N ALA A 629 24.55 28.55 24.22
CA ALA A 629 25.54 28.51 25.29
C ALA A 629 26.40 27.25 25.18
N CYS A 630 27.70 27.40 25.43
CA CYS A 630 28.66 26.31 25.45
C CYS A 630 29.61 26.51 26.64
N ASP A 631 29.91 25.43 27.37
CA ASP A 631 30.73 25.47 28.60
C ASP A 631 32.17 24.98 28.38
N LYS A 632 32.45 24.40 27.21
CA LYS A 632 33.75 23.88 26.82
C LYS A 632 34.30 24.66 25.63
N VAL A 633 35.57 25.04 25.73
CA VAL A 633 36.30 25.70 24.64
C VAL A 633 36.56 24.70 23.53
N GLY A 634 36.28 25.06 22.29
CA GLY A 634 36.39 24.14 21.17
C GLY A 634 35.71 24.63 19.90
N LYS A 635 35.76 23.82 18.85
CA LYS A 635 35.09 24.09 17.57
C LYS A 635 33.81 23.28 17.48
N TYR A 636 32.74 23.95 17.08
CA TYR A 636 31.39 23.40 17.03
C TYR A 636 30.77 23.61 15.64
N ASP A 637 29.87 22.71 15.29
CA ASP A 637 28.96 22.82 14.14
C ASP A 637 27.59 23.20 14.69
N VAL A 638 27.05 24.34 14.22
CA VAL A 638 25.70 24.79 14.53
C VAL A 638 24.81 24.37 13.37
N ALA A 639 23.96 23.36 13.57
CA ALA A 639 22.99 22.90 12.57
C ALA A 639 21.62 23.51 12.84
N VAL A 640 21.00 24.09 11.82
CA VAL A 640 19.61 24.57 11.83
C VAL A 640 18.76 23.55 11.11
N LEU A 641 17.76 23.01 11.81
CA LEU A 641 16.80 22.06 11.31
C LEU A 641 15.45 22.75 11.17
N VAL A 642 14.76 22.50 10.07
CA VAL A 642 13.38 22.93 9.82
C VAL A 642 12.57 21.66 9.62
N ASP A 643 11.56 21.44 10.47
CA ASP A 643 10.73 20.23 10.49
C ASP A 643 11.55 18.92 10.52
N ASN A 644 12.60 18.93 11.37
CA ASN A 644 13.61 17.86 11.52
C ASN A 644 14.57 17.65 10.34
N GLU A 645 14.48 18.44 9.27
CA GLU A 645 15.43 18.40 8.16
C GLU A 645 16.54 19.46 8.31
N PRO A 646 17.83 19.10 8.17
CA PRO A 646 18.92 20.07 8.22
C PRO A 646 18.91 20.99 6.99
N LYS A 647 18.79 22.31 7.20
CA LYS A 647 18.71 23.32 6.12
C LYS A 647 19.91 24.25 6.05
N ALA A 648 20.54 24.54 7.18
CA ALA A 648 21.76 25.31 7.23
C ALA A 648 22.67 24.77 8.31
N HIS A 649 23.96 24.95 8.12
CA HIS A 649 24.94 24.72 9.17
C HIS A 649 26.09 25.71 9.02
N PHE A 650 26.73 26.04 10.14
CA PHE A 650 27.91 26.88 10.14
C PHE A 650 28.82 26.59 11.34
N ASP A 651 30.08 26.96 11.18
CA ASP A 651 31.11 26.75 12.18
C ASP A 651 31.05 27.85 13.24
N ALA A 652 31.09 27.45 14.51
CA ALA A 652 31.23 28.37 15.64
C ALA A 652 32.37 27.92 16.55
N GLU A 653 33.20 28.86 16.99
CA GLU A 653 34.24 28.60 17.98
C GLU A 653 33.74 29.02 19.36
N CYS A 654 33.72 28.09 20.31
CA CYS A 654 33.57 28.44 21.72
C CYS A 654 34.93 28.83 22.27
N PHE A 655 35.07 30.05 22.77
CA PHE A 655 36.33 30.59 23.26
C PHE A 655 36.26 30.92 24.75
N ASP A 656 37.40 30.79 25.43
CA ASP A 656 37.52 31.23 26.80
C ASP A 656 37.58 32.76 26.83
N VAL A 657 36.83 33.37 27.74
CA VAL A 657 36.84 34.83 27.88
C VAL A 657 38.08 35.23 28.68
N THR A 658 39.25 35.29 28.03
CA THR A 658 40.48 35.83 28.63
C THR A 658 40.58 37.34 28.42
N GLU A 659 40.39 38.09 29.52
CA GLU A 659 40.75 39.51 29.72
C GLU A 659 40.58 40.47 28.52
N ALA A 660 39.36 40.94 28.28
CA ALA A 660 39.06 42.35 27.95
C ALA A 660 37.55 42.56 27.80
N GLU A 661 36.86 42.74 28.92
CA GLU A 661 35.92 43.86 29.15
C GLU A 661 35.31 43.68 30.54
N MET A 662 35.76 44.54 31.45
CA MET A 662 35.27 44.64 32.81
C MET A 662 33.77 44.95 32.79
N CYS A 663 32.95 44.14 33.45
CA CYS A 663 31.59 44.54 33.81
C CYS A 663 31.59 45.30 35.15
N GLU A 664 32.49 46.28 35.29
CA GLU A 664 32.16 47.44 36.12
C GLU A 664 31.41 48.40 35.20
N GLY A 665 30.10 48.51 35.37
CA GLY A 665 29.27 49.20 34.38
C GLY A 665 27.83 49.36 34.81
N VAL A 666 27.16 50.30 34.13
CA VAL A 666 25.72 50.49 34.21
C VAL A 666 25.10 49.56 33.17
N PHE A 667 24.31 48.60 33.63
CA PHE A 667 23.57 47.65 32.79
C PHE A 667 22.13 48.13 32.67
N THR A 668 21.57 48.06 31.48
CA THR A 668 20.15 48.33 31.23
C THR A 668 19.58 47.23 30.36
N PHE A 669 18.41 46.72 30.71
CA PHE A 669 17.63 45.83 29.86
C PHE A 669 16.17 46.30 29.78
N GLU A 670 15.50 45.97 28.67
CA GLU A 670 14.11 46.33 28.39
C GLU A 670 13.32 45.06 28.03
N VAL A 671 12.08 44.98 28.51
CA VAL A 671 11.12 43.92 28.18
C VAL A 671 9.83 44.54 27.69
N HIS A 672 9.11 43.82 26.81
CA HIS A 672 7.82 44.25 26.29
C HIS A 672 6.74 43.25 26.65
N SER A 673 5.61 43.71 27.18
CA SER A 673 4.47 42.85 27.47
C SER A 673 3.70 42.50 26.20
N ARG A 674 3.24 41.25 26.13
CA ARG A 674 2.38 40.72 25.06
C ARG A 674 1.03 40.30 25.65
N ASP A 675 -0.03 40.42 24.87
CA ASP A 675 -1.36 39.92 25.22
C ASP A 675 -1.46 38.39 25.06
N ARG A 676 -2.67 37.85 25.26
CA ARG A 676 -2.92 36.39 25.17
C ARG A 676 -2.73 35.83 23.76
N ASP A 677 -2.76 36.70 22.76
CA ASP A 677 -2.61 36.36 21.34
C ASP A 677 -1.17 36.62 20.86
N GLY A 678 -0.24 36.94 21.78
CA GLY A 678 1.17 37.18 21.49
C GLY A 678 1.46 38.56 20.90
N LYS A 679 0.47 39.46 20.81
CA LYS A 679 0.65 40.80 20.26
C LYS A 679 1.21 41.75 21.31
N LEU A 680 2.10 42.66 20.91
CA LEU A 680 2.64 43.70 21.78
C LEU A 680 1.51 44.55 22.35
N LYS A 681 1.49 44.72 23.67
CA LYS A 681 0.54 45.62 24.34
C LYS A 681 0.95 47.06 24.09
N SER A 682 -0.02 47.94 23.86
CA SER A 682 0.19 49.37 23.64
C SER A 682 0.01 50.22 24.91
N THR A 683 -0.16 49.56 26.07
CA THR A 683 -0.39 50.20 27.36
C THR A 683 0.38 49.45 28.45
N GLY A 684 1.04 50.19 29.35
CA GLY A 684 1.65 49.65 30.57
C GLY A 684 0.66 49.49 31.74
N GLY A 685 1.19 49.37 32.96
CA GLY A 685 0.42 49.24 34.21
C GLY A 685 0.56 47.90 34.95
N GLU A 686 1.27 46.93 34.39
CA GLU A 686 1.62 45.68 35.06
C GLU A 686 2.66 45.86 36.20
N ASP A 687 2.57 44.99 37.21
CA ASP A 687 3.49 44.98 38.37
C ASP A 687 4.88 44.49 37.96
N TRP A 688 5.79 45.43 37.68
CA TRP A 688 7.17 45.18 37.25
C TRP A 688 8.15 45.19 38.41
N GLN A 689 8.85 44.07 38.62
CA GLN A 689 9.77 43.88 39.75
C GLN A 689 11.08 43.25 39.28
N VAL A 690 12.21 43.85 39.67
CA VAL A 690 13.55 43.31 39.38
C VAL A 690 14.37 43.27 40.66
N GLU A 691 14.92 42.09 40.96
CA GLU A 691 15.78 41.84 42.11
C GLU A 691 17.12 41.26 41.66
N ILE A 692 18.22 41.77 42.20
CA ILE A 692 19.57 41.28 41.90
C ILE A 692 20.24 40.85 43.20
N LYS A 693 20.68 39.59 43.22
CA LYS A 693 21.39 38.99 44.37
C LYS A 693 22.80 38.58 43.99
N GLY A 694 23.79 39.12 44.70
CA GLY A 694 25.19 38.76 44.58
C GLY A 694 25.57 37.48 45.36
N PRO A 695 26.84 37.05 45.28
CA PRO A 695 27.32 35.78 45.82
C PRO A 695 27.12 35.57 47.32
N LYS A 696 27.02 36.65 48.12
CA LYS A 696 26.80 36.60 49.57
C LYS A 696 25.43 37.11 50.00
N GLU A 697 24.42 36.95 49.14
CA GLU A 697 23.08 37.54 49.31
C GLU A 697 23.11 39.08 49.37
N SER A 698 24.15 39.70 48.81
CA SER A 698 24.23 41.14 48.63
C SER A 698 23.15 41.59 47.66
N VAL A 699 22.38 42.62 48.02
CA VAL A 699 21.33 43.19 47.17
C VAL A 699 21.92 44.35 46.38
N VAL A 700 21.68 44.39 45.07
CA VAL A 700 22.07 45.50 44.20
C VAL A 700 20.86 46.38 43.92
N ASP A 701 21.03 47.69 44.04
CA ASP A 701 19.98 48.66 43.70
C ASP A 701 19.69 48.63 42.20
N VAL A 702 18.39 48.58 41.87
CA VAL A 702 17.89 48.56 40.49
C VAL A 702 16.88 49.67 40.30
N GLU A 703 17.12 50.54 39.34
CA GLU A 703 16.14 51.51 38.87
C GLU A 703 15.22 50.84 37.85
N THR A 704 13.92 50.87 38.09
CA THR A 704 12.92 50.30 37.16
C THR A 704 12.01 51.39 36.62
N LYS A 705 11.54 51.21 35.39
CA LYS A 705 10.64 52.16 34.73
C LYS A 705 9.63 51.44 33.84
N ASP A 706 8.35 51.78 34.01
CA ASP A 706 7.28 51.50 33.05
C ASP A 706 7.16 52.72 32.12
N HIS A 707 7.28 52.52 30.81
CA HIS A 707 7.19 53.59 29.81
C HIS A 707 5.75 53.90 29.38
N GLY A 708 4.77 53.15 29.89
CA GLY A 708 3.34 53.37 29.65
C GLY A 708 2.82 52.83 28.32
N ASP A 709 3.69 52.29 27.49
CA ASP A 709 3.41 51.76 26.15
C ASP A 709 3.61 50.24 26.06
N GLY A 710 3.58 49.54 27.20
CA GLY A 710 3.83 48.10 27.31
C GLY A 710 5.31 47.73 27.45
N ARG A 711 6.21 48.73 27.52
CA ARG A 711 7.66 48.54 27.72
C ARG A 711 8.07 48.82 29.15
N TYR A 712 8.96 47.97 29.67
CA TYR A 712 9.54 48.07 31.01
C TYR A 712 11.05 47.99 30.92
N SER A 713 11.76 48.92 31.55
CA SER A 713 13.22 48.89 31.64
C SER A 713 13.69 48.73 33.08
N ALA A 714 14.88 48.14 33.22
CA ALA A 714 15.59 48.09 34.49
C ALA A 714 17.06 48.42 34.27
N THR A 715 17.61 49.29 35.11
CA THR A 715 18.98 49.78 35.08
C THR A 715 19.65 49.53 36.42
N TYR A 716 20.85 48.94 36.43
CA TYR A 716 21.61 48.67 37.66
C TYR A 716 23.10 48.79 37.42
N THR A 717 23.85 49.10 38.48
CA THR A 717 25.32 49.21 38.40
C THR A 717 25.95 48.04 39.14
N LEU A 718 26.81 47.29 38.45
CA LEU A 718 27.72 46.35 39.12
C LEU A 718 29.09 47.00 39.18
N ALA A 719 29.66 47.11 40.38
CA ALA A 719 31.03 47.55 40.61
C ALA A 719 31.80 46.42 41.33
N ALA A 720 33.11 46.29 41.12
CA ALA A 720 33.90 45.30 41.81
C ALA A 720 34.04 45.71 43.28
N ILE A 721 33.23 45.09 44.13
CA ILE A 721 33.36 45.19 45.58
C ILE A 721 34.31 44.08 46.03
N GLU A 722 35.35 44.45 46.78
CA GLU A 722 36.36 43.51 47.27
C GLU A 722 35.70 42.41 48.11
N GLY A 723 35.79 41.16 47.65
CA GLY A 723 35.17 40.01 48.30
C GLY A 723 33.72 39.69 47.90
N GLU A 724 33.12 40.37 46.92
CA GLU A 724 31.82 39.99 46.28
C GLU A 724 32.02 39.44 44.86
N GLU A 725 33.18 38.85 44.61
CA GLU A 725 33.58 38.27 43.33
C GLU A 725 32.81 36.96 43.11
N GLY A 726 32.06 36.86 42.01
CA GLY A 726 31.24 35.68 41.74
C GLY A 726 29.99 35.96 40.92
N LYS A 727 29.01 35.05 41.02
CA LYS A 727 27.76 35.06 40.27
C LYS A 727 26.71 35.99 40.92
N PHE A 728 26.17 36.93 40.15
CA PHE A 728 25.03 37.79 40.48
C PHE A 728 23.80 37.30 39.73
N LYS A 729 22.75 36.91 40.45
CA LYS A 729 21.48 36.41 39.90
C LYS A 729 20.49 37.55 39.74
N VAL A 730 20.00 37.77 38.53
CA VAL A 730 18.99 38.77 38.19
C VAL A 730 17.63 38.10 38.01
N SER A 731 16.66 38.51 38.81
CA SER A 731 15.29 37.99 38.84
C SER A 731 14.32 39.10 38.45
N ALA A 732 13.80 39.04 37.24
CA ALA A 732 12.85 40.00 36.67
C ALA A 732 11.46 39.35 36.54
N LYS A 733 10.44 40.00 37.09
CA LYS A 733 9.07 39.50 37.18
C LYS A 733 8.08 40.56 36.72
N LEU A 734 7.06 40.12 35.98
CA LEU A 734 5.90 40.92 35.59
C LEU A 734 4.63 40.24 36.14
N ASN A 735 3.83 40.95 36.94
CA ASN A 735 2.69 40.40 37.68
C ASN A 735 3.07 39.15 38.50
N GLY A 736 4.23 39.18 39.15
CA GLY A 736 4.75 38.09 39.98
C GLY A 736 5.32 36.88 39.23
N LYS A 737 5.27 36.83 37.89
CA LYS A 737 5.84 35.75 37.06
C LYS A 737 7.15 36.16 36.42
N HIS A 738 8.11 35.24 36.36
CA HIS A 738 9.38 35.49 35.67
C HIS A 738 9.15 35.79 34.18
N VAL A 739 9.83 36.83 33.69
CA VAL A 739 9.88 37.11 32.25
C VAL A 739 10.80 36.12 31.55
N SER A 740 10.77 36.10 30.21
CA SER A 740 11.65 35.23 29.42
C SER A 740 13.11 35.43 29.81
N SER A 741 13.86 34.33 29.87
CA SER A 741 15.26 34.26 30.30
C SER A 741 15.52 34.65 31.77
N SER A 742 14.49 34.91 32.58
CA SER A 742 14.63 35.16 34.01
C SER A 742 14.38 33.88 34.84
N PRO A 743 15.20 33.60 35.87
CA PRO A 743 16.38 34.35 36.30
C PRO A 743 17.64 34.09 35.44
N PHE A 744 18.45 35.11 35.21
CA PHE A 744 19.75 35.02 34.53
C PHE A 744 20.91 35.43 35.45
N THR A 745 22.15 35.19 35.04
CA THR A 745 23.34 35.39 35.90
C THR A 745 24.42 36.23 35.21
N HIS A 746 24.97 37.21 35.92
CA HIS A 746 26.24 37.89 35.59
C HIS A 746 27.36 37.39 36.48
N ARG A 747 28.62 37.42 36.03
CA ARG A 747 29.78 37.01 36.84
C ARG A 747 30.82 38.13 36.94
N LEU A 748 31.18 38.52 38.17
CA LEU A 748 32.30 39.42 38.45
C LEU A 748 33.53 38.60 38.85
N SER A 749 34.70 38.92 38.28
CA SER A 749 35.97 38.26 38.60
C SER A 749 36.84 39.09 39.56
N PRO A 750 37.76 38.45 40.32
CA PRO A 750 38.65 39.16 41.25
C PRO A 750 39.54 40.19 40.59
N LYS A 751 39.75 41.34 41.24
CA LYS A 751 40.78 42.31 40.84
C LYS A 751 42.15 41.73 41.18
N LEU A 752 42.91 41.31 40.17
CA LEU A 752 44.30 40.90 40.37
C LEU A 752 45.15 42.10 40.81
N SER A 753 45.88 41.94 41.92
CA SER A 753 46.89 42.91 42.35
C SER A 753 47.98 43.05 41.28
N LEU A 754 48.66 44.20 41.21
CA LEU A 754 49.80 44.42 40.30
C LEU A 754 50.83 43.28 40.38
N ARG A 755 51.01 42.71 41.58
CA ARG A 755 51.94 41.61 41.85
C ARG A 755 51.53 40.29 41.17
N GLN A 756 50.24 40.03 41.05
CA GLN A 756 49.72 38.84 40.35
C GLN A 756 49.71 39.02 38.83
N LYS A 757 49.55 40.26 38.34
CA LYS A 757 49.70 40.59 36.91
C LYS A 757 51.13 40.33 36.41
N PHE A 758 52.15 40.64 37.22
CA PHE A 758 53.55 40.36 36.89
C PHE A 758 53.92 38.86 36.87
N ALA A 759 53.27 38.04 37.72
CA ALA A 759 53.56 36.61 37.79
C ALA A 759 53.05 35.81 36.57
N LYS A 760 52.04 36.35 35.86
CA LYS A 760 51.47 35.74 34.65
C LYS A 760 52.23 36.08 33.37
N PHE A 761 52.95 37.20 33.34
CA PHE A 761 53.74 37.65 32.18
C PHE A 761 55.06 36.86 31.99
N LEU A 762 55.44 36.05 32.99
CA LEU A 762 56.67 35.23 32.99
C LEU A 762 56.40 33.72 32.81
N ARG A 763 55.22 33.33 32.34
CA ARG A 763 54.91 31.94 31.96
C ARG A 763 54.50 31.82 30.51
#